data_AF-A0A8J1VJY0-F1
#
_entry.id   AF-A0A8J1VJY0-F1
#
_cell.length_a   1.000
_cell.length_b   1.000
_cell.length_c   1.000
_cell.angle_alpha   90.00
_cell.angle_beta   90.00
_cell.angle_gamma   90.00
#
_symmetry.space_group_name_H-M   'P 1'
#
loop_
_entity.id
_entity.type
_entity.pdbx_description
1 polymer ?
#
loop_
_entity_poly.entity_id
_entity_poly.type
_entity_poly.pdbx_seq_one_letter_code
_entity_poly.pdbx_strand_id
1 'polypeptide(L)'
;MITEKTSKGVKLIGEKAFNTSFIDMVNRVLPIRKGVAVADRVVKFVEQYVTYTTEQDHASRQEADEEVETPSSRFVVKLLRHLLSGMEAKDKNVRFRVTLLTVSMINGLGEMDDDLYISLRKSLLDRSQDREAAVRVQAALGLAKLQSGEDEDDLEKGQEPLSDVLLDLLQYDPAAEVRRAALYNLPRNPATLPYILARTRDVDLILRRTVYHGSLSAAALPDSRVLSVEQREEIARNGLGDREGSVRKAVAEMLGGWVDKADGDLLEFLSRFDVLSSQVAEEALVSVFVTRPEVVDVVDFDEAFWADLTPAKAFLIRVFGEHCKLTNKDEGRFEEAMPVVTALAFRIQDEYNKLVGSVNEGAQDASERAFIVGELLKLAAHMDYADETGRRKMFQLTREMISQANLQEELIPRCLDVLSKISNGERDLIRVVVDVVTELREGEEDEDMDGPAPSQASTLGTPGRRRTLTPRFDITDPEARMRAALIDLRCLLICVSLLERVHSNLQDNSVFHGLLPDLIIPAVRNKEEPALRDQGLICLGLCCMIDSKMAASSLGLFVQQLSAADDQLKIKVVQIVFDLLMVQDIPTLVSKTMPADKVIELVRHTLNQDSPEVQAVACEGVAKLMLAGMIDDETILQSLVLLYFSPETAENQALRQCLTYFLPVYCYSSAENQRRMLFIFSETFGMLAQLHDELDNEQEMLPLGLIGLMMVDWIDPQKVVEREGVQSDLEVHIDLAMSILKSILSETSKEVRRALVSFLGKLNLPEAEEAEAWKIQAVETLLSSIRSKRPYGDAASRNAMNRFGTAFAKKYPTQLEGFNEDTFRAHEQKEVSELFGFIDDIDEMDVDAQSEAGSTRRTRRTSRRPMSMSRDSSELPTDMDDTTTAAGSSDGDDIDAAVAPKKMPSRARKATTGGTMHAVEEEDEGVEEEDEDVESKFSERDLPDHSYRDWAERAFTVGIGGPVGSGKTALLLALCRGLRDEYNIAVVTNDIFTREDQEFLIRNDALPKERIRAIETGGCPHAAIREDISANLGALEELQALYNTEMLFVESGGDNLAANYSRELADYIIYVIDVSGGDKIPRKGGPGISQSDLLIVNKTDLAPYVGASLDVMRRDAAAIREGGPTLFASVRHSEGVKEVMEGIVSAWKVSGAAGKGGKGKGKGKEAVT
;
A
#
# COMPACT_ATOMS: atom_id res chain seq x y z
N MET A 1 6.15 42.78 -49.77
CA MET A 1 6.11 43.64 -48.57
C MET A 1 4.67 44.08 -48.32
N ILE A 2 4.14 43.89 -47.10
CA ILE A 2 2.80 44.37 -46.71
C ILE A 2 2.95 45.81 -46.19
N THR A 3 2.09 46.72 -46.64
CA THR A 3 2.19 48.15 -46.32
C THR A 3 0.86 48.80 -45.94
N GLU A 4 0.94 49.84 -45.10
CA GLU A 4 -0.17 50.68 -44.65
C GLU A 4 0.09 52.14 -45.07
N LYS A 5 -0.94 52.85 -45.55
CA LYS A 5 -0.82 54.29 -45.85
C LYS A 5 -1.19 55.11 -44.62
N THR A 6 -0.18 55.76 -44.02
CA THR A 6 -0.35 56.68 -42.90
C THR A 6 -0.26 58.13 -43.35
N SER A 7 -0.66 59.08 -42.49
CA SER A 7 -0.48 60.52 -42.72
C SER A 7 0.98 60.98 -42.81
N LYS A 8 1.94 60.12 -42.47
CA LYS A 8 3.39 60.35 -42.60
C LYS A 8 4.04 59.55 -43.74
N GLY A 9 3.28 58.81 -44.54
CA GLY A 9 3.76 58.02 -45.67
C GLY A 9 3.39 56.54 -45.60
N VAL A 10 4.03 55.74 -46.46
CA VAL A 10 3.80 54.29 -46.57
C VAL A 10 4.64 53.58 -45.50
N LYS A 11 3.99 52.96 -44.52
CA LYS A 11 4.63 52.18 -43.45
C LYS A 11 4.66 50.70 -43.82
N LEU A 12 5.78 50.01 -43.56
CA LEU A 12 5.87 48.55 -43.62
C LEU A 12 5.19 47.95 -42.38
N ILE A 13 4.31 46.96 -42.57
CA ILE A 13 3.52 46.35 -41.49
C ILE A 13 3.56 44.81 -41.49
N GLY A 14 4.46 44.19 -42.26
CA GLY A 14 4.55 42.73 -42.39
C GLY A 14 4.71 42.00 -41.06
N GLU A 15 5.68 42.42 -40.23
CA GLU A 15 5.92 41.92 -38.87
C GLU A 15 4.67 42.04 -37.99
N LYS A 16 4.07 43.24 -37.89
CA LYS A 16 2.84 43.45 -37.11
C LYS A 16 1.69 42.54 -37.57
N ALA A 17 1.51 42.39 -38.88
CA ALA A 17 0.45 41.57 -39.46
C ALA A 17 0.68 40.07 -39.21
N PHE A 18 1.93 39.60 -39.33
CA PHE A 18 2.31 38.22 -38.98
C PHE A 18 2.08 37.95 -37.49
N ASN A 19 2.66 38.75 -36.60
CA ASN A 19 2.57 38.53 -35.15
C ASN A 19 1.12 38.58 -34.63
N THR A 20 0.23 39.35 -35.27
CA THR A 20 -1.21 39.35 -34.93
C THR A 20 -1.94 38.14 -35.52
N SER A 21 -1.61 37.69 -36.73
CA SER A 21 -2.21 36.49 -37.34
C SER A 21 -1.80 35.21 -36.60
N PHE A 22 -0.54 35.12 -36.17
CA PHE A 22 -0.02 33.99 -35.40
C PHE A 22 -0.75 33.86 -34.05
N ILE A 23 -0.87 34.97 -33.31
CA ILE A 23 -1.60 34.99 -32.02
C ILE A 23 -3.08 34.63 -32.21
N ASP A 24 -3.74 35.03 -33.30
CA ASP A 24 -5.12 34.61 -33.60
C ASP A 24 -5.26 33.09 -33.85
N MET A 25 -4.22 32.44 -34.42
CA MET A 25 -4.22 30.98 -34.54
C MET A 25 -4.00 30.30 -33.19
N VAL A 26 -3.06 30.81 -32.36
CA VAL A 26 -2.79 30.29 -31.01
C VAL A 26 -4.04 30.39 -30.13
N ASN A 27 -4.77 31.51 -30.17
CA ASN A 27 -5.99 31.73 -29.39
C ASN A 27 -7.06 30.63 -29.61
N ARG A 28 -7.09 30.01 -30.79
CA ARG A 28 -8.08 28.97 -31.14
C ARG A 28 -7.83 27.63 -30.45
N VAL A 29 -6.60 27.37 -30.00
CA VAL A 29 -6.26 26.14 -29.26
C VAL A 29 -6.26 26.31 -27.74
N LEU A 30 -6.32 27.55 -27.23
CA LEU A 30 -6.35 27.82 -25.79
C LEU A 30 -7.57 27.23 -25.03
N PRO A 31 -8.83 27.28 -25.53
CA PRO A 31 -9.95 26.68 -24.80
C PRO A 31 -10.05 25.15 -24.98
N ILE A 32 -9.11 24.52 -25.70
CA ILE A 32 -9.19 23.08 -26.00
C ILE A 32 -8.61 22.25 -24.83
N ARG A 33 -9.39 21.27 -24.38
CA ARG A 33 -9.08 20.38 -23.24
C ARG A 33 -7.71 19.66 -23.37
N LYS A 34 -7.14 19.21 -22.24
CA LYS A 34 -5.94 18.33 -22.18
C LYS A 34 -6.20 17.06 -23.02
N GLY A 35 -5.17 16.53 -23.69
CA GLY A 35 -5.24 15.27 -24.45
C GLY A 35 -5.74 15.37 -25.90
N VAL A 36 -6.18 16.54 -26.36
CA VAL A 36 -6.60 16.71 -27.77
C VAL A 36 -5.39 16.89 -28.68
N ALA A 37 -4.97 15.80 -29.33
CA ALA A 37 -3.76 15.71 -30.16
C ALA A 37 -3.64 16.75 -31.30
N VAL A 38 -4.75 17.36 -31.74
CA VAL A 38 -4.72 18.50 -32.68
C VAL A 38 -4.16 19.76 -32.02
N ALA A 39 -4.59 20.08 -30.79
CA ALA A 39 -4.07 21.22 -30.03
C ALA A 39 -2.63 20.96 -29.56
N ASP A 40 -2.31 19.72 -29.18
CA ASP A 40 -0.95 19.33 -28.74
C ASP A 40 0.07 19.44 -29.89
N ARG A 41 -0.34 19.13 -31.14
CA ARG A 41 0.48 19.39 -32.34
C ARG A 41 0.69 20.88 -32.61
N VAL A 42 -0.30 21.74 -32.33
CA VAL A 42 -0.14 23.20 -32.44
C VAL A 42 0.82 23.73 -31.37
N VAL A 43 0.78 23.21 -30.14
CA VAL A 43 1.77 23.55 -29.09
C VAL A 43 3.19 23.22 -29.56
N LYS A 44 3.42 21.99 -30.04
CA LYS A 44 4.74 21.57 -30.56
C LYS A 44 5.20 22.41 -31.77
N PHE A 45 4.28 22.82 -32.65
CA PHE A 45 4.62 23.73 -33.75
C PHE A 45 5.04 25.12 -33.25
N VAL A 46 4.36 25.69 -32.26
CA VAL A 46 4.71 27.00 -31.68
C VAL A 46 6.07 26.95 -31.00
N GLU A 47 6.34 25.90 -30.22
CA GLU A 47 7.63 25.61 -29.59
C GLU A 47 8.76 25.54 -30.62
N GLN A 48 8.63 24.67 -31.62
CA GLN A 48 9.62 24.50 -32.69
C GLN A 48 9.84 25.78 -33.50
N TYR A 49 8.76 26.54 -33.78
CA TYR A 49 8.85 27.78 -34.52
C TYR A 49 9.61 28.86 -33.74
N VAL A 50 9.35 29.00 -32.43
CA VAL A 50 10.08 29.94 -31.57
C VAL A 50 11.56 29.60 -31.54
N THR A 51 11.93 28.37 -31.18
CA THR A 51 13.34 27.91 -31.14
C THR A 51 14.03 28.15 -32.48
N TYR A 52 13.41 27.76 -33.60
CA TYR A 52 13.97 28.01 -34.93
C TYR A 52 14.16 29.52 -35.22
N THR A 53 13.21 30.38 -34.87
CA THR A 53 13.36 31.83 -35.10
C THR A 53 14.45 32.46 -34.23
N THR A 54 14.70 31.93 -33.03
CA THR A 54 15.78 32.38 -32.13
C THR A 54 17.15 31.89 -32.63
N GLU A 55 17.26 30.61 -33.03
CA GLU A 55 18.49 30.04 -33.59
C GLU A 55 18.93 30.72 -34.89
N GLN A 56 18.00 30.95 -35.83
CA GLN A 56 18.30 31.64 -37.09
C GLN A 56 18.69 33.11 -36.86
N ASP A 57 18.12 33.76 -35.85
CA ASP A 57 18.48 35.13 -35.47
C ASP A 57 19.92 35.18 -34.95
N HIS A 58 20.23 34.37 -33.94
CA HIS A 58 21.57 34.26 -33.35
C HIS A 58 22.63 33.88 -34.41
N ALA A 59 22.33 32.93 -35.29
CA ALA A 59 23.23 32.52 -36.39
C ALA A 59 23.44 33.59 -37.47
N SER A 60 22.67 34.69 -37.44
CA SER A 60 22.80 35.82 -38.38
C SER A 60 23.52 37.05 -37.82
N ARG A 61 23.78 37.09 -36.51
CA ARG A 61 24.49 38.20 -35.83
C ARG A 61 25.97 38.24 -36.21
N GLN A 62 26.57 39.42 -36.14
CA GLN A 62 28.02 39.63 -36.16
C GLN A 62 28.45 40.23 -34.81
N GLU A 63 29.73 40.04 -34.43
CA GLU A 63 30.34 40.43 -33.13
C GLU A 63 30.33 41.95 -32.81
N ALA A 64 29.51 42.75 -33.51
CA ALA A 64 29.39 44.19 -33.35
C ALA A 64 27.92 44.70 -33.32
N ASP A 65 26.92 43.82 -33.43
CA ASP A 65 25.48 44.15 -33.52
C ASP A 65 24.67 43.70 -32.27
N GLU A 66 25.33 43.39 -31.15
CA GLU A 66 24.71 42.75 -29.96
C GLU A 66 23.57 43.58 -29.31
N GLU A 67 23.54 44.90 -29.46
CA GLU A 67 22.53 45.79 -28.85
C GLU A 67 21.22 45.94 -29.67
N VAL A 68 21.03 45.23 -30.80
CA VAL A 68 19.93 45.49 -31.74
C VAL A 68 18.73 44.54 -31.57
N GLU A 69 17.57 45.06 -31.13
CA GLU A 69 16.31 44.28 -31.12
C GLU A 69 15.98 43.71 -32.51
N THR A 70 15.86 42.39 -32.60
CA THR A 70 15.57 41.68 -33.84
C THR A 70 14.07 41.41 -34.04
N PRO A 71 13.61 41.07 -35.26
CA PRO A 71 12.23 40.67 -35.48
C PRO A 71 11.82 39.41 -34.72
N SER A 72 12.78 38.51 -34.45
CA SER A 72 12.58 37.30 -33.65
C SER A 72 12.34 37.63 -32.18
N SER A 73 13.22 38.42 -31.53
CA SER A 73 13.02 38.77 -30.12
C SER A 73 11.73 39.57 -29.89
N ARG A 74 11.41 40.54 -30.77
CA ARG A 74 10.10 41.24 -30.74
C ARG A 74 8.89 40.34 -30.98
N PHE A 75 9.03 39.24 -31.71
CA PHE A 75 7.97 38.24 -31.85
C PHE A 75 7.80 37.42 -30.56
N VAL A 76 8.89 36.87 -30.03
CA VAL A 76 8.91 36.05 -28.80
C VAL A 76 8.39 36.84 -27.60
N VAL A 77 8.92 38.04 -27.34
CA VAL A 77 8.48 38.91 -26.24
C VAL A 77 6.98 39.25 -26.34
N LYS A 78 6.46 39.50 -27.54
CA LYS A 78 5.04 39.78 -27.74
C LYS A 78 4.16 38.53 -27.55
N LEU A 79 4.62 37.36 -27.99
CA LEU A 79 3.89 36.10 -27.79
C LEU A 79 3.87 35.70 -26.31
N LEU A 80 5.00 35.82 -25.61
CA LEU A 80 5.09 35.50 -24.18
C LEU A 80 4.22 36.45 -23.35
N ARG A 81 4.33 37.78 -23.53
CA ARG A 81 3.47 38.75 -22.81
C ARG A 81 1.97 38.53 -23.07
N HIS A 82 1.59 38.02 -24.25
CA HIS A 82 0.21 37.59 -24.54
C HIS A 82 -0.19 36.34 -23.74
N LEU A 83 0.63 35.28 -23.74
CA LEU A 83 0.35 34.04 -23.01
C LEU A 83 0.31 34.23 -21.49
N LEU A 84 1.23 35.02 -20.92
CA LEU A 84 1.23 35.37 -19.49
C LEU A 84 -0.09 36.04 -19.09
N SER A 85 -0.62 36.96 -19.91
CA SER A 85 -1.94 37.58 -19.65
C SER A 85 -3.12 36.58 -19.67
N GLY A 86 -2.96 35.44 -20.36
CA GLY A 86 -3.93 34.35 -20.35
C GLY A 86 -3.85 33.45 -19.11
N MET A 87 -2.77 33.51 -18.32
CA MET A 87 -2.61 32.63 -17.16
C MET A 87 -3.61 32.94 -16.05
N GLU A 88 -4.20 34.15 -16.02
CA GLU A 88 -5.25 34.55 -15.08
C GLU A 88 -6.68 34.21 -15.56
N ALA A 89 -6.83 33.48 -16.67
CA ALA A 89 -8.14 33.16 -17.24
C ALA A 89 -9.04 32.34 -16.30
N LYS A 90 -10.34 32.65 -16.28
CA LYS A 90 -11.34 31.87 -15.53
C LYS A 90 -11.45 30.43 -16.04
N ASP A 91 -11.39 30.24 -17.36
CA ASP A 91 -11.40 28.91 -17.99
C ASP A 91 -10.10 28.16 -17.68
N LYS A 92 -10.24 26.97 -17.09
CA LYS A 92 -9.12 26.10 -16.74
C LYS A 92 -8.37 25.56 -17.95
N ASN A 93 -9.05 25.36 -19.08
CA ASN A 93 -8.43 24.89 -20.31
C ASN A 93 -7.48 25.98 -20.84
N VAL A 94 -7.91 27.24 -20.82
CA VAL A 94 -7.07 28.38 -21.19
C VAL A 94 -5.85 28.47 -20.30
N ARG A 95 -6.00 28.42 -18.96
CA ARG A 95 -4.84 28.43 -18.03
C ARG A 95 -3.87 27.29 -18.31
N PHE A 96 -4.37 26.05 -18.43
CA PHE A 96 -3.55 24.90 -18.78
C PHE A 96 -2.80 25.10 -20.10
N ARG A 97 -3.50 25.54 -21.15
CA ARG A 97 -2.93 25.69 -22.50
C ARG A 97 -1.91 26.82 -22.59
N VAL A 98 -2.11 27.95 -21.93
CA VAL A 98 -1.09 29.02 -21.93
C VAL A 98 0.12 28.66 -21.07
N THR A 99 -0.06 27.99 -19.92
CA THR A 99 1.08 27.55 -19.10
C THR A 99 1.89 26.48 -19.83
N LEU A 100 1.23 25.49 -20.45
CA LEU A 100 1.89 24.51 -21.31
C LEU A 100 2.66 25.18 -22.46
N LEU A 101 2.04 26.10 -23.20
CA LEU A 101 2.72 26.84 -24.30
C LEU A 101 3.95 27.61 -23.80
N THR A 102 3.79 28.39 -22.72
CA THR A 102 4.90 29.15 -22.13
C THR A 102 6.04 28.22 -21.69
N VAL A 103 5.73 27.13 -20.98
CA VAL A 103 6.71 26.19 -20.42
C VAL A 103 7.40 25.34 -21.48
N SER A 104 6.70 24.96 -22.55
CA SER A 104 7.31 24.41 -23.77
C SER A 104 8.38 25.35 -24.33
N MET A 105 8.04 26.63 -24.51
CA MET A 105 8.90 27.61 -25.18
C MET A 105 10.15 28.05 -24.40
N ILE A 106 10.22 27.89 -23.06
CA ILE A 106 11.29 28.46 -22.20
C ILE A 106 12.69 28.29 -22.81
N ASN A 107 13.06 27.05 -23.19
CA ASN A 107 14.39 26.72 -23.72
C ASN A 107 14.72 27.39 -25.07
N GLY A 108 13.73 27.92 -25.78
CA GLY A 108 13.86 28.60 -27.07
C GLY A 108 13.61 30.10 -27.03
N LEU A 109 13.35 30.70 -25.86
CA LEU A 109 13.06 32.14 -25.72
C LEU A 109 14.27 33.03 -26.08
N GLY A 110 15.49 32.53 -25.83
CA GLY A 110 16.72 33.31 -25.97
C GLY A 110 16.93 34.29 -24.81
N GLU A 111 17.65 35.37 -25.08
CA GLU A 111 17.89 36.46 -24.12
C GLU A 111 16.57 37.18 -23.77
N MET A 112 16.35 37.43 -22.47
CA MET A 112 15.13 38.05 -21.95
C MET A 112 15.46 39.33 -21.16
N ASP A 113 14.53 40.29 -21.12
CA ASP A 113 14.62 41.43 -20.19
C ASP A 113 14.17 41.04 -18.77
N ASP A 114 14.78 41.66 -17.74
CA ASP A 114 14.55 41.34 -16.32
C ASP A 114 13.06 41.45 -15.95
N ASP A 115 12.38 42.50 -16.44
CA ASP A 115 10.93 42.71 -16.27
C ASP A 115 10.12 41.49 -16.76
N LEU A 116 10.51 40.88 -17.89
CA LEU A 116 9.87 39.71 -18.47
C LEU A 116 10.25 38.41 -17.75
N TYR A 117 11.48 38.28 -17.24
CA TYR A 117 11.86 37.15 -16.37
C TYR A 117 11.08 37.19 -15.06
N ILE A 118 11.04 38.32 -14.36
CA ILE A 118 10.26 38.54 -13.13
C ILE A 118 8.77 38.27 -13.39
N SER A 119 8.24 38.76 -14.50
CA SER A 119 6.85 38.49 -14.92
C SER A 119 6.59 36.99 -15.14
N LEU A 120 7.51 36.27 -15.78
CA LEU A 120 7.41 34.83 -16.02
C LEU A 120 7.51 34.03 -14.71
N ARG A 121 8.55 34.27 -13.90
CA ARG A 121 8.78 33.65 -12.58
C ARG A 121 7.53 33.78 -11.72
N LYS A 122 7.05 35.01 -11.53
CA LYS A 122 5.84 35.28 -10.75
C LYS A 122 4.62 34.57 -11.31
N SER A 123 4.37 34.64 -12.62
CA SER A 123 3.19 34.01 -13.21
C SER A 123 3.19 32.47 -13.09
N LEU A 124 4.37 31.85 -13.06
CA LEU A 124 4.51 30.41 -12.79
C LEU A 124 4.32 30.08 -11.30
N LEU A 125 4.81 30.89 -10.37
CA LEU A 125 4.54 30.76 -8.93
C LEU A 125 3.04 30.92 -8.63
N ASP A 126 2.40 31.95 -9.19
CA ASP A 126 0.95 32.16 -9.09
C ASP A 126 0.14 30.97 -9.66
N ARG A 127 0.75 30.12 -10.52
CA ARG A 127 0.15 28.89 -11.09
C ARG A 127 0.64 27.57 -10.45
N SER A 128 1.66 27.57 -9.59
CA SER A 128 1.97 26.40 -8.75
C SER A 128 0.90 26.17 -7.68
N GLN A 129 0.15 27.22 -7.33
CA GLN A 129 -1.01 27.18 -6.42
C GLN A 129 -2.37 27.18 -7.15
N ASP A 130 -2.43 26.77 -8.43
CA ASP A 130 -3.70 26.65 -9.15
C ASP A 130 -4.62 25.56 -8.55
N ARG A 131 -5.94 25.71 -8.69
CA ARG A 131 -6.91 24.70 -8.24
C ARG A 131 -6.83 23.40 -9.04
N GLU A 132 -6.35 23.49 -10.28
CA GLU A 132 -6.35 22.37 -11.22
C GLU A 132 -4.95 21.74 -11.28
N ALA A 133 -4.82 20.50 -10.82
CA ALA A 133 -3.54 19.79 -10.76
C ALA A 133 -2.78 19.77 -12.10
N ALA A 134 -3.49 19.66 -13.23
CA ALA A 134 -2.89 19.70 -14.56
C ALA A 134 -2.19 21.04 -14.88
N VAL A 135 -2.64 22.16 -14.30
CA VAL A 135 -1.96 23.46 -14.42
C VAL A 135 -0.73 23.50 -13.51
N ARG A 136 -0.85 23.00 -12.28
CA ARG A 136 0.26 22.93 -11.31
C ARG A 136 1.41 22.04 -11.78
N VAL A 137 1.13 20.93 -12.48
CA VAL A 137 2.14 20.10 -13.16
C VAL A 137 2.96 20.95 -14.15
N GLN A 138 2.29 21.75 -14.99
CA GLN A 138 2.99 22.61 -15.95
C GLN A 138 3.77 23.72 -15.25
N ALA A 139 3.21 24.32 -14.18
CA ALA A 139 3.92 25.30 -13.37
C ALA A 139 5.20 24.71 -12.75
N ALA A 140 5.14 23.53 -12.13
CA ALA A 140 6.31 22.84 -11.58
C ALA A 140 7.40 22.57 -12.64
N LEU A 141 7.01 22.08 -13.83
CA LEU A 141 7.92 21.91 -14.96
C LEU A 141 8.49 23.25 -15.48
N GLY A 142 7.75 24.35 -15.34
CA GLY A 142 8.21 25.69 -15.67
C GLY A 142 9.25 26.22 -14.69
N LEU A 143 8.94 26.19 -13.40
CA LEU A 143 9.84 26.63 -12.33
C LEU A 143 11.16 25.82 -12.34
N ALA A 144 11.07 24.50 -12.54
CA ALA A 144 12.23 23.63 -12.74
C ALA A 144 13.16 24.05 -13.89
N LYS A 145 12.62 24.57 -14.99
CA LYS A 145 13.42 25.09 -16.12
C LYS A 145 14.06 26.44 -15.83
N LEU A 146 13.53 27.22 -14.89
CA LEU A 146 14.12 28.50 -14.47
C LEU A 146 15.17 28.31 -13.36
N GLN A 147 15.02 27.28 -12.50
CA GLN A 147 15.90 27.01 -11.37
C GLN A 147 17.40 27.01 -11.74
N SER A 148 17.78 26.50 -12.91
CA SER A 148 19.19 26.44 -13.34
C SER A 148 19.78 27.79 -13.80
N GLY A 149 18.98 28.86 -13.84
CA GLY A 149 19.39 30.22 -14.18
C GLY A 149 19.04 31.25 -13.09
N GLU A 150 18.70 30.79 -11.89
CA GLU A 150 18.46 31.63 -10.72
C GLU A 150 19.72 31.67 -9.85
N ASP A 151 20.24 32.86 -9.58
CA ASP A 151 21.31 33.09 -8.60
C ASP A 151 20.68 33.45 -7.24
N GLU A 152 21.17 32.85 -6.16
CA GLU A 152 20.67 33.11 -4.80
C GLU A 152 21.05 34.52 -4.32
N ASP A 153 22.15 35.10 -4.82
CA ASP A 153 22.58 36.47 -4.48
C ASP A 153 21.71 37.56 -5.14
N ASP A 154 20.98 37.24 -6.23
CA ASP A 154 20.09 38.16 -6.95
C ASP A 154 18.62 38.11 -6.46
N LEU A 155 18.28 37.23 -5.51
CA LEU A 155 16.92 37.14 -4.96
C LEU A 155 16.55 38.37 -4.13
N GLU A 156 15.43 39.03 -4.45
CA GLU A 156 14.90 40.12 -3.62
C GLU A 156 14.60 39.63 -2.20
N LYS A 157 14.85 40.48 -1.21
CA LYS A 157 14.73 40.13 0.22
C LYS A 157 13.31 39.68 0.60
N GLY A 158 13.12 38.36 0.68
CA GLY A 158 11.84 37.70 1.01
C GLY A 158 11.21 36.94 -0.15
N GLN A 159 11.87 36.85 -1.32
CA GLN A 159 11.60 35.82 -2.31
C GLN A 159 12.28 34.50 -1.88
N GLU A 160 11.55 33.40 -2.05
CA GLU A 160 12.02 32.03 -1.83
C GLU A 160 12.73 31.49 -3.09
N PRO A 161 13.80 30.67 -2.94
CA PRO A 161 14.45 29.99 -4.07
C PRO A 161 13.51 28.97 -4.75
N LEU A 162 13.64 28.79 -6.06
CA LEU A 162 12.82 27.82 -6.80
C LEU A 162 13.09 26.35 -6.42
N SER A 163 14.24 26.03 -5.81
CA SER A 163 14.48 24.73 -5.19
C SER A 163 13.46 24.42 -4.11
N ASP A 164 13.13 25.42 -3.29
CA ASP A 164 12.38 25.25 -2.05
C ASP A 164 10.89 25.16 -2.38
N VAL A 165 10.43 25.96 -3.35
CA VAL A 165 9.10 25.81 -3.95
C VAL A 165 8.90 24.42 -4.55
N LEU A 166 9.91 23.84 -5.20
CA LEU A 166 9.84 22.48 -5.74
C LEU A 166 9.88 21.42 -4.64
N LEU A 167 10.57 21.65 -3.51
CA LEU A 167 10.53 20.79 -2.34
C LEU A 167 9.16 20.83 -1.64
N ASP A 168 8.52 21.99 -1.52
CA ASP A 168 7.17 22.12 -0.97
C ASP A 168 6.11 21.46 -1.88
N LEU A 169 6.24 21.61 -3.20
CA LEU A 169 5.42 20.87 -4.17
C LEU A 169 5.66 19.35 -4.12
N LEU A 170 6.88 18.90 -3.77
CA LEU A 170 7.19 17.48 -3.58
C LEU A 170 6.58 16.92 -2.28
N GLN A 171 6.56 17.73 -1.22
CA GLN A 171 6.12 17.30 0.11
C GLN A 171 4.60 17.38 0.29
N TYR A 172 4.00 18.52 -0.07
CA TYR A 172 2.68 18.94 0.40
C TYR A 172 1.60 19.03 -0.68
N ASP A 173 1.95 18.98 -1.98
CA ASP A 173 0.91 19.00 -3.02
C ASP A 173 0.06 17.71 -2.95
N PRO A 174 -1.29 17.80 -2.85
CA PRO A 174 -2.15 16.61 -2.74
C PRO A 174 -2.14 15.73 -4.00
N ALA A 175 -1.83 16.30 -5.17
CA ALA A 175 -1.87 15.60 -6.45
C ALA A 175 -0.51 14.96 -6.78
N ALA A 176 -0.47 13.63 -6.86
CA ALA A 176 0.75 12.86 -7.13
C ALA A 176 1.42 13.22 -8.46
N GLU A 177 0.67 13.67 -9.48
CA GLU A 177 1.27 14.18 -10.73
C GLU A 177 2.20 15.39 -10.50
N VAL A 178 1.85 16.28 -9.56
CA VAL A 178 2.63 17.48 -9.24
C VAL A 178 3.86 17.10 -8.42
N ARG A 179 3.68 16.25 -7.38
CA ARG A 179 4.81 15.66 -6.63
C ARG A 179 5.80 14.97 -7.58
N ARG A 180 5.30 14.25 -8.59
CA ARG A 180 6.10 13.58 -9.63
C ARG A 180 6.82 14.57 -10.55
N ALA A 181 6.18 15.67 -10.94
CA ALA A 181 6.81 16.72 -11.73
C ALA A 181 7.97 17.40 -10.99
N ALA A 182 7.83 17.67 -9.68
CA ALA A 182 8.92 18.16 -8.85
C ALA A 182 10.05 17.11 -8.69
N LEU A 183 9.71 15.87 -8.32
CA LEU A 183 10.64 14.77 -8.09
C LEU A 183 11.62 14.51 -9.25
N TYR A 184 11.15 14.61 -10.49
CA TYR A 184 12.01 14.38 -11.65
C TYR A 184 13.10 15.46 -11.81
N ASN A 185 12.80 16.71 -11.48
CA ASN A 185 13.64 17.86 -11.83
C ASN A 185 14.51 18.39 -10.68
N LEU A 186 14.15 18.13 -9.41
CA LEU A 186 15.00 18.48 -8.27
C LEU A 186 16.43 17.92 -8.42
N PRO A 187 17.48 18.66 -8.04
CA PRO A 187 18.84 18.13 -8.01
C PRO A 187 18.94 16.96 -7.03
N ARG A 188 19.98 16.13 -7.15
CA ARG A 188 20.25 15.00 -6.24
C ARG A 188 21.47 15.38 -5.39
N ASN A 189 21.25 16.15 -4.33
CA ASN A 189 22.30 16.66 -3.44
C ASN A 189 21.93 16.42 -1.96
N PRO A 190 22.85 16.56 -0.98
CA PRO A 190 22.58 16.25 0.42
C PRO A 190 21.42 17.02 1.07
N ALA A 191 21.07 18.21 0.56
CA ALA A 191 19.92 19.00 1.05
C ALA A 191 18.57 18.49 0.52
N THR A 192 18.54 17.99 -0.73
CA THR A 192 17.33 17.53 -1.42
C THR A 192 17.05 16.03 -1.23
N LEU A 193 18.10 15.22 -1.06
CA LEU A 193 17.98 13.77 -0.94
C LEU A 193 17.02 13.31 0.17
N PRO A 194 17.00 13.85 1.40
CA PRO A 194 16.07 13.40 2.44
C PRO A 194 14.59 13.49 2.01
N TYR A 195 14.20 14.56 1.31
CA TYR A 195 12.84 14.75 0.81
C TYR A 195 12.51 13.81 -0.36
N ILE A 196 13.49 13.49 -1.20
CA ILE A 196 13.40 12.47 -2.26
C ILE A 196 13.24 11.07 -1.66
N LEU A 197 14.01 10.73 -0.62
CA LEU A 197 13.92 9.43 0.08
C LEU A 197 12.58 9.27 0.81
N ALA A 198 12.04 10.32 1.42
CA ALA A 198 10.71 10.31 2.01
C ALA A 198 9.60 9.92 1.01
N ARG A 199 9.80 10.15 -0.30
CA ARG A 199 8.85 9.71 -1.34
C ARG A 199 8.89 8.21 -1.62
N THR A 200 9.82 7.44 -1.07
CA THR A 200 9.73 5.95 -1.04
C THR A 200 8.50 5.47 -0.25
N ARG A 201 7.94 6.32 0.63
CA ARG A 201 6.73 6.07 1.42
C ARG A 201 5.51 6.91 1.00
N ASP A 202 5.54 7.51 -0.18
CA ASP A 202 4.40 8.32 -0.67
C ASP A 202 3.12 7.48 -0.86
N VAL A 203 1.95 8.11 -0.71
CA VAL A 203 0.64 7.44 -0.89
C VAL A 203 0.38 6.98 -2.34
N ASP A 204 1.06 7.56 -3.34
CA ASP A 204 0.94 7.13 -4.74
C ASP A 204 1.96 6.04 -5.11
N LEU A 205 1.46 4.90 -5.59
CA LEU A 205 2.28 3.77 -6.04
C LEU A 205 3.19 4.13 -7.22
N ILE A 206 2.76 5.05 -8.10
CA ILE A 206 3.55 5.45 -9.27
C ILE A 206 4.72 6.32 -8.80
N LEU A 207 4.50 7.29 -7.91
CA LEU A 207 5.56 8.11 -7.34
C LEU A 207 6.61 7.26 -6.60
N ARG A 208 6.18 6.36 -5.70
CA ARG A 208 7.10 5.45 -4.99
C ARG A 208 7.98 4.68 -5.97
N ARG A 209 7.38 4.06 -7.00
CA ARG A 209 8.11 3.34 -8.05
C ARG A 209 9.06 4.25 -8.87
N THR A 210 8.65 5.48 -9.16
CA THR A 210 9.45 6.49 -9.86
C THR A 210 10.67 6.94 -9.05
N VAL A 211 10.65 6.90 -7.71
CA VAL A 211 11.87 7.16 -6.91
C VAL A 211 12.95 6.14 -7.25
N TYR A 212 12.62 4.84 -7.31
CA TYR A 212 13.56 3.75 -7.57
C TYR A 212 14.07 3.70 -9.03
N HIS A 213 13.17 3.64 -10.02
CA HIS A 213 13.60 3.64 -11.44
C HIS A 213 14.15 5.00 -11.92
N GLY A 214 13.80 6.09 -11.24
CA GLY A 214 14.21 7.46 -11.57
C GLY A 214 15.37 7.92 -10.70
N SER A 215 15.06 8.60 -9.60
CA SER A 215 16.02 9.36 -8.79
C SER A 215 17.09 8.53 -8.08
N LEU A 216 16.87 7.24 -7.83
CA LEU A 216 17.83 6.32 -7.20
C LEU A 216 18.47 5.31 -8.18
N SER A 217 18.12 5.40 -9.47
CA SER A 217 18.69 4.53 -10.50
C SER A 217 20.20 4.73 -10.66
N ALA A 218 20.90 3.70 -11.14
CA ALA A 218 22.34 3.76 -11.44
C ALA A 218 22.73 4.79 -12.54
N ALA A 219 21.75 5.45 -13.17
CA ALA A 219 21.93 6.58 -14.08
C ALA A 219 21.81 7.94 -13.37
N ALA A 220 20.87 8.09 -12.43
CA ALA A 220 20.66 9.33 -11.67
C ALA A 220 21.57 9.46 -10.43
N LEU A 221 21.93 8.33 -9.82
CA LEU A 221 22.79 8.23 -8.65
C LEU A 221 23.86 7.14 -8.93
N PRO A 222 24.94 7.47 -9.68
CA PRO A 222 25.85 6.45 -10.23
C PRO A 222 26.74 5.73 -9.21
N ASP A 223 26.92 6.28 -8.01
CA ASP A 223 27.55 5.63 -6.86
C ASP A 223 26.65 5.74 -5.62
N SER A 224 26.15 4.59 -5.17
CA SER A 224 25.33 4.45 -3.96
C SER A 224 25.99 5.03 -2.69
N ARG A 225 27.33 5.13 -2.63
CA ARG A 225 28.09 5.61 -1.46
C ARG A 225 27.94 7.12 -1.19
N VAL A 226 27.23 7.86 -2.06
CA VAL A 226 26.74 9.22 -1.76
C VAL A 226 25.69 9.21 -0.63
N LEU A 227 25.02 8.08 -0.41
CA LEU A 227 24.04 7.85 0.65
C LEU A 227 24.71 7.20 1.88
N SER A 228 24.20 7.46 3.07
CA SER A 228 24.67 6.76 4.28
C SER A 228 24.34 5.26 4.23
N VAL A 229 24.90 4.46 5.16
CA VAL A 229 24.47 3.05 5.32
C VAL A 229 22.98 3.02 5.65
N GLU A 230 22.56 3.76 6.68
CA GLU A 230 21.17 3.88 7.14
C GLU A 230 20.20 4.21 6.00
N GLN A 231 20.55 5.18 5.14
CA GLN A 231 19.73 5.56 3.98
C GLN A 231 19.62 4.44 2.95
N ARG A 232 20.71 3.73 2.64
CA ARG A 232 20.68 2.58 1.71
C ARG A 232 19.83 1.44 2.24
N GLU A 233 19.88 1.22 3.55
CA GLU A 233 19.00 0.25 4.21
C GLU A 233 17.54 0.71 4.26
N GLU A 234 17.27 2.00 4.49
CA GLU A 234 15.90 2.54 4.45
C GLU A 234 15.29 2.39 3.06
N ILE A 235 16.04 2.72 2.00
CA ILE A 235 15.67 2.54 0.60
C ILE A 235 15.30 1.08 0.30
N ALA A 236 16.14 0.13 0.74
CA ALA A 236 15.90 -1.29 0.57
C ALA A 236 14.68 -1.77 1.39
N ARG A 237 14.58 -1.37 2.66
CA ARG A 237 13.53 -1.80 3.60
C ARG A 237 12.15 -1.28 3.20
N ASN A 238 12.05 0.00 2.84
CA ASN A 238 10.81 0.60 2.33
C ASN A 238 10.39 -0.03 0.99
N GLY A 239 11.36 -0.47 0.18
CA GLY A 239 11.15 -0.91 -1.19
C GLY A 239 10.84 -2.40 -1.35
N LEU A 240 11.62 -3.27 -0.69
CA LEU A 240 11.40 -4.72 -0.68
C LEU A 240 10.21 -5.08 0.21
N GLY A 241 10.02 -4.35 1.32
CA GLY A 241 8.85 -4.44 2.19
C GLY A 241 7.59 -3.73 1.65
N ASP A 242 7.61 -3.18 0.44
CA ASP A 242 6.42 -2.56 -0.16
C ASP A 242 5.32 -3.61 -0.41
N ARG A 243 4.05 -3.24 -0.23
CA ARG A 243 2.90 -4.08 -0.56
C ARG A 243 2.74 -4.27 -2.07
N GLU A 244 3.13 -3.28 -2.87
CA GLU A 244 2.96 -3.29 -4.33
C GLU A 244 4.10 -4.01 -5.06
N GLY A 245 3.77 -5.07 -5.80
CA GLY A 245 4.74 -5.88 -6.53
C GLY A 245 5.56 -5.10 -7.55
N SER A 246 5.00 -4.04 -8.15
CA SER A 246 5.75 -3.18 -9.09
C SER A 246 6.75 -2.26 -8.42
N VAL A 247 6.56 -1.92 -7.13
CA VAL A 247 7.57 -1.17 -6.37
C VAL A 247 8.70 -2.13 -5.99
N ARG A 248 8.38 -3.31 -5.46
CA ARG A 248 9.38 -4.36 -5.18
C ARG A 248 10.24 -4.70 -6.41
N LYS A 249 9.66 -4.83 -7.61
CA LYS A 249 10.41 -5.04 -8.86
C LYS A 249 11.38 -3.90 -9.15
N ALA A 250 10.94 -2.64 -9.05
CA ALA A 250 11.79 -1.47 -9.30
C ALA A 250 12.98 -1.37 -8.33
N VAL A 251 12.80 -1.78 -7.08
CA VAL A 251 13.84 -1.83 -6.04
C VAL A 251 14.84 -2.93 -6.34
N ALA A 252 14.36 -4.11 -6.73
CA ALA A 252 15.20 -5.23 -7.10
C ALA A 252 16.05 -4.93 -8.37
N GLU A 253 15.48 -4.26 -9.37
CA GLU A 253 16.22 -3.76 -10.54
C GLU A 253 17.29 -2.73 -10.14
N MET A 254 16.97 -1.81 -9.22
CA MET A 254 17.93 -0.83 -8.69
C MET A 254 19.08 -1.50 -7.93
N LEU A 255 18.80 -2.52 -7.09
CA LEU A 255 19.82 -3.32 -6.41
C LEU A 255 20.66 -4.16 -7.39
N GLY A 256 20.05 -4.72 -8.43
CA GLY A 256 20.76 -5.35 -9.54
C GLY A 256 21.76 -4.40 -10.21
N GLY A 257 21.37 -3.13 -10.39
CA GLY A 257 22.27 -2.07 -10.85
C GLY A 257 23.38 -1.70 -9.87
N TRP A 258 23.19 -1.89 -8.56
CA TRP A 258 24.29 -1.72 -7.57
C TRP A 258 25.31 -2.87 -7.65
N VAL A 259 24.90 -4.07 -8.07
CA VAL A 259 25.77 -5.22 -8.37
C VAL A 259 26.53 -4.99 -9.69
N ASP A 260 25.89 -4.41 -10.72
CA ASP A 260 26.62 -3.99 -11.94
C ASP A 260 27.68 -2.92 -11.63
N LYS A 261 27.41 -2.02 -10.68
CA LYS A 261 28.39 -1.05 -10.15
C LYS A 261 29.44 -1.67 -9.21
N ALA A 262 29.37 -2.96 -8.95
CA ALA A 262 30.37 -3.76 -8.25
C ALA A 262 31.11 -4.73 -9.21
N ASP A 263 30.94 -4.58 -10.52
CA ASP A 263 31.45 -5.50 -11.55
C ASP A 263 31.04 -6.99 -11.31
N GLY A 264 29.92 -7.20 -10.60
CA GLY A 264 29.43 -8.53 -10.19
C GLY A 264 29.95 -9.04 -8.83
N ASP A 265 30.87 -8.34 -8.16
CA ASP A 265 31.40 -8.74 -6.85
C ASP A 265 30.37 -8.53 -5.73
N LEU A 266 29.91 -9.64 -5.14
CA LEU A 266 28.92 -9.61 -4.06
C LEU A 266 29.48 -9.15 -2.71
N LEU A 267 30.78 -9.24 -2.47
CA LEU A 267 31.40 -8.69 -1.25
C LEU A 267 31.51 -7.16 -1.34
N GLU A 268 31.83 -6.62 -2.51
CA GLU A 268 31.75 -5.19 -2.81
C GLU A 268 30.28 -4.69 -2.81
N PHE A 269 29.31 -5.48 -3.27
CA PHE A 269 27.89 -5.17 -3.06
C PHE A 269 27.53 -5.15 -1.56
N LEU A 270 27.91 -6.17 -0.78
CA LEU A 270 27.63 -6.23 0.67
C LEU A 270 28.34 -5.11 1.45
N SER A 271 29.46 -4.57 0.97
CA SER A 271 30.09 -3.33 1.50
C SER A 271 29.15 -2.10 1.50
N ARG A 272 27.96 -2.18 0.90
CA ARG A 272 26.96 -1.10 0.88
C ARG A 272 26.01 -1.13 2.09
N PHE A 273 26.07 -2.20 2.90
CA PHE A 273 25.26 -2.47 4.10
C PHE A 273 26.18 -2.64 5.33
N ASP A 274 25.65 -2.49 6.55
CA ASP A 274 26.36 -2.95 7.76
C ASP A 274 25.90 -4.36 8.12
N VAL A 275 26.53 -5.39 7.54
CA VAL A 275 26.10 -6.79 7.70
C VAL A 275 26.02 -7.27 9.16
N LEU A 276 26.69 -6.59 10.11
CA LEU A 276 26.65 -6.94 11.53
C LEU A 276 25.31 -6.57 12.20
N SER A 277 24.71 -5.44 11.80
CA SER A 277 23.48 -4.90 12.41
C SER A 277 22.28 -4.82 11.45
N SER A 278 22.51 -5.03 10.16
CA SER A 278 21.51 -4.86 9.10
C SER A 278 20.30 -5.75 9.26
N GLN A 279 19.13 -5.13 9.22
CA GLN A 279 17.84 -5.84 9.19
C GLN A 279 17.36 -6.14 7.76
N VAL A 280 18.13 -5.80 6.72
CA VAL A 280 17.67 -5.85 5.31
C VAL A 280 18.72 -6.31 4.29
N ALA A 281 20.01 -6.39 4.64
CA ALA A 281 21.06 -6.89 3.75
C ALA A 281 20.75 -8.31 3.20
N GLU A 282 20.04 -9.12 3.98
CA GLU A 282 19.60 -10.46 3.59
C GLU A 282 18.51 -10.42 2.53
N GLU A 283 17.42 -9.67 2.76
CA GLU A 283 16.36 -9.47 1.79
C GLU A 283 16.90 -8.87 0.48
N ALA A 284 17.84 -7.93 0.58
CA ALA A 284 18.50 -7.32 -0.57
C ALA A 284 19.35 -8.33 -1.37
N LEU A 285 20.11 -9.20 -0.71
CA LEU A 285 20.92 -10.22 -1.38
C LEU A 285 20.05 -11.35 -1.97
N VAL A 286 19.01 -11.79 -1.26
CA VAL A 286 18.01 -12.74 -1.79
C VAL A 286 17.27 -12.14 -2.99
N SER A 287 16.93 -10.84 -2.94
CA SER A 287 16.33 -10.13 -4.07
C SER A 287 17.27 -10.06 -5.28
N VAL A 288 18.59 -9.95 -5.08
CA VAL A 288 19.58 -10.06 -6.16
C VAL A 288 19.57 -11.47 -6.73
N PHE A 289 19.67 -12.53 -5.92
CA PHE A 289 19.64 -13.92 -6.42
C PHE A 289 18.36 -14.25 -7.21
N VAL A 290 17.19 -13.77 -6.75
CA VAL A 290 15.89 -13.99 -7.42
C VAL A 290 15.78 -13.23 -8.74
N THR A 291 16.35 -12.03 -8.86
CA THR A 291 16.30 -11.23 -10.10
C THR A 291 17.46 -11.47 -11.06
N ARG A 292 18.56 -12.05 -10.56
CA ARG A 292 19.79 -12.35 -11.31
C ARG A 292 20.28 -13.78 -11.05
N PRO A 293 19.56 -14.81 -11.54
CA PRO A 293 19.98 -16.20 -11.35
C PRO A 293 21.38 -16.50 -11.89
N GLU A 294 21.84 -15.76 -12.90
CA GLU A 294 23.18 -15.91 -13.48
C GLU A 294 24.32 -15.61 -12.50
N VAL A 295 24.02 -14.90 -11.40
CA VAL A 295 24.97 -14.67 -10.30
C VAL A 295 25.10 -15.93 -9.44
N VAL A 296 24.01 -16.66 -9.18
CA VAL A 296 24.00 -17.89 -8.37
C VAL A 296 24.83 -19.00 -9.03
N ASP A 297 24.79 -19.07 -10.37
CA ASP A 297 25.59 -20.01 -11.18
C ASP A 297 27.12 -19.77 -11.07
N VAL A 298 27.55 -18.54 -10.75
CA VAL A 298 28.96 -18.09 -10.84
C VAL A 298 29.63 -17.90 -9.46
N VAL A 299 28.84 -17.63 -8.40
CA VAL A 299 29.35 -17.55 -7.03
C VAL A 299 29.92 -18.90 -6.59
N ASP A 300 31.19 -18.93 -6.17
CA ASP A 300 31.89 -20.13 -5.70
C ASP A 300 32.80 -19.84 -4.49
N PHE A 301 33.08 -20.86 -3.67
CA PHE A 301 33.73 -20.71 -2.36
C PHE A 301 35.00 -21.56 -2.25
N ASP A 302 36.07 -21.12 -2.93
CA ASP A 302 37.36 -21.82 -2.96
C ASP A 302 38.13 -21.75 -1.61
N GLU A 303 39.22 -22.50 -1.48
CA GLU A 303 40.02 -22.50 -0.24
C GLU A 303 40.63 -21.13 0.09
N ALA A 304 40.78 -20.21 -0.87
CA ALA A 304 41.20 -18.82 -0.59
C ALA A 304 40.05 -17.97 -0.01
N PHE A 305 38.80 -18.23 -0.39
CA PHE A 305 37.63 -17.67 0.27
C PHE A 305 37.61 -18.05 1.76
N TRP A 306 37.76 -19.35 2.05
CA TRP A 306 37.66 -19.92 3.40
C TRP A 306 38.88 -19.70 4.30
N ALA A 307 40.07 -19.41 3.74
CA ALA A 307 41.29 -19.20 4.54
C ALA A 307 41.28 -17.89 5.36
N ASP A 308 40.43 -16.93 4.98
CA ASP A 308 40.35 -15.60 5.59
C ASP A 308 38.88 -15.15 5.67
N LEU A 309 38.15 -15.64 6.67
CA LEU A 309 36.73 -15.30 6.86
C LEU A 309 36.55 -13.94 7.53
N THR A 310 35.65 -13.16 6.93
CA THR A 310 35.13 -11.86 7.40
C THR A 310 33.61 -11.96 7.62
N PRO A 311 32.97 -11.02 8.34
CA PRO A 311 31.52 -11.03 8.53
C PRO A 311 30.73 -11.10 7.21
N ALA A 312 31.10 -10.29 6.22
CA ALA A 312 30.45 -10.28 4.90
C ALA A 312 30.64 -11.59 4.12
N LYS A 313 31.80 -12.26 4.25
CA LYS A 313 32.03 -13.59 3.66
C LYS A 313 31.16 -14.66 4.30
N ALA A 314 31.09 -14.70 5.62
CA ALA A 314 30.29 -15.68 6.36
C ALA A 314 28.79 -15.51 6.07
N PHE A 315 28.33 -14.26 6.06
CA PHE A 315 26.98 -13.87 5.65
C PHE A 315 26.66 -14.33 4.22
N LEU A 316 27.54 -14.05 3.24
CA LEU A 316 27.34 -14.42 1.84
C LEU A 316 27.14 -15.93 1.65
N ILE A 317 28.02 -16.78 2.21
CA ILE A 317 27.87 -18.24 2.09
C ILE A 317 26.54 -18.70 2.69
N ARG A 318 26.17 -18.13 3.85
CA ARG A 318 24.98 -18.53 4.61
C ARG A 318 23.70 -18.16 3.85
N VAL A 319 23.55 -16.92 3.39
CA VAL A 319 22.38 -16.49 2.58
C VAL A 319 22.30 -17.29 1.28
N PHE A 320 23.43 -17.53 0.60
CA PHE A 320 23.48 -18.34 -0.62
C PHE A 320 23.03 -19.79 -0.35
N GLY A 321 23.53 -20.41 0.72
CA GLY A 321 23.20 -21.78 1.09
C GLY A 321 21.71 -21.95 1.42
N GLU A 322 21.15 -21.04 2.21
CA GLU A 322 19.72 -21.01 2.52
C GLU A 322 18.86 -20.76 1.28
N HIS A 323 19.25 -19.82 0.40
CA HIS A 323 18.55 -19.55 -0.86
C HIS A 323 18.48 -20.80 -1.76
N CYS A 324 19.60 -21.52 -1.95
CA CYS A 324 19.65 -22.71 -2.79
C CYS A 324 18.79 -23.86 -2.21
N LYS A 325 18.74 -24.02 -0.88
CA LYS A 325 17.92 -25.05 -0.22
C LYS A 325 16.43 -24.71 -0.17
N LEU A 326 16.06 -23.44 0.02
CA LEU A 326 14.66 -23.02 0.05
C LEU A 326 13.99 -23.06 -1.34
N THR A 327 14.75 -22.74 -2.39
CA THR A 327 14.22 -22.64 -3.76
C THR A 327 13.96 -24.01 -4.43
N ASN A 328 14.51 -25.11 -3.87
CA ASN A 328 14.40 -26.50 -4.34
C ASN A 328 14.90 -26.80 -5.77
N LYS A 329 15.19 -25.79 -6.60
CA LYS A 329 15.75 -25.96 -7.95
C LYS A 329 17.27 -26.14 -7.92
N ASP A 330 17.91 -25.49 -6.96
CA ASP A 330 19.34 -25.20 -6.95
C ASP A 330 20.10 -26.05 -5.91
N GLU A 331 19.46 -27.12 -5.42
CA GLU A 331 20.04 -28.07 -4.47
C GLU A 331 21.33 -28.72 -4.98
N GLY A 332 21.45 -28.92 -6.30
CA GLY A 332 22.71 -29.38 -6.92
C GLY A 332 23.84 -28.35 -6.83
N ARG A 333 23.53 -27.04 -6.93
CA ARG A 333 24.52 -25.97 -6.73
C ARG A 333 24.93 -25.86 -5.26
N PHE A 334 24.00 -26.10 -4.33
CA PHE A 334 24.34 -26.23 -2.90
C PHE A 334 25.34 -27.38 -2.65
N GLU A 335 25.08 -28.58 -3.18
CA GLU A 335 25.98 -29.73 -3.00
C GLU A 335 27.36 -29.54 -3.66
N GLU A 336 27.45 -28.75 -4.72
CA GLU A 336 28.71 -28.42 -5.40
C GLU A 336 29.50 -27.31 -4.68
N ALA A 337 28.82 -26.27 -4.16
CA ALA A 337 29.44 -25.10 -3.53
C ALA A 337 29.78 -25.31 -2.05
N MET A 338 29.05 -26.18 -1.33
CA MET A 338 29.20 -26.33 0.12
C MET A 338 30.26 -27.36 0.51
N PRO A 339 31.09 -27.09 1.54
CA PRO A 339 32.02 -28.07 2.07
C PRO A 339 31.30 -29.22 2.77
N VAL A 340 31.88 -30.42 2.69
CA VAL A 340 31.43 -31.57 3.49
C VAL A 340 31.40 -31.23 4.98
N VAL A 341 30.40 -31.76 5.71
CA VAL A 341 30.16 -31.43 7.13
C VAL A 341 31.41 -31.54 8.01
N THR A 342 32.24 -32.56 7.79
CA THR A 342 33.51 -32.72 8.51
C THR A 342 34.43 -31.49 8.35
N ALA A 343 34.53 -30.92 7.15
CA ALA A 343 35.34 -29.73 6.87
C ALA A 343 34.69 -28.45 7.42
N LEU A 344 33.36 -28.30 7.29
CA LEU A 344 32.62 -27.18 7.90
C LEU A 344 32.82 -27.16 9.43
N ALA A 345 32.75 -28.32 10.10
CA ALA A 345 32.97 -28.42 11.54
C ALA A 345 34.41 -28.02 11.94
N PHE A 346 35.44 -28.30 11.13
CA PHE A 346 36.79 -27.79 11.39
C PHE A 346 36.92 -26.28 11.18
N ARG A 347 36.21 -25.70 10.20
CA ARG A 347 36.19 -24.25 9.95
C ARG A 347 35.47 -23.48 11.08
N ILE A 348 34.33 -23.98 11.56
CA ILE A 348 33.63 -23.43 12.74
C ILE A 348 34.51 -23.54 14.00
N GLN A 349 35.19 -24.68 14.20
CA GLN A 349 36.13 -24.85 15.31
C GLN A 349 37.26 -23.81 15.27
N ASP A 350 37.82 -23.51 14.11
CA ASP A 350 38.93 -22.56 13.96
C ASP A 350 38.50 -21.11 14.27
N GLU A 351 37.35 -20.67 13.72
CA GLU A 351 36.79 -19.35 14.05
C GLU A 351 36.33 -19.25 15.51
N TYR A 352 35.80 -20.32 16.10
CA TYR A 352 35.48 -20.36 17.53
C TYR A 352 36.74 -20.28 18.41
N ASN A 353 37.83 -20.95 18.02
CA ASN A 353 39.10 -20.84 18.74
C ASN A 353 39.67 -19.41 18.65
N LYS A 354 39.51 -18.72 17.51
CA LYS A 354 39.87 -17.29 17.35
C LYS A 354 39.01 -16.40 18.24
N LEU A 355 37.69 -16.63 18.29
CA LEU A 355 36.77 -15.92 19.19
C LEU A 355 37.21 -16.04 20.66
N VAL A 356 37.52 -17.25 21.13
CA VAL A 356 38.00 -17.48 22.51
C VAL A 356 39.36 -16.80 22.77
N GLY A 357 40.23 -16.65 21.76
CA GLY A 357 41.46 -15.87 21.85
C GLY A 357 41.23 -14.35 21.92
N SER A 358 40.32 -13.83 21.10
CA SER A 358 40.07 -12.39 20.90
C SER A 358 39.52 -11.64 22.12
N VAL A 359 39.18 -12.35 23.20
CA VAL A 359 38.74 -11.78 24.49
C VAL A 359 39.77 -10.76 25.07
N ASN A 360 41.04 -10.84 24.66
CA ASN A 360 42.09 -9.90 25.04
C ASN A 360 42.42 -8.82 23.99
N GLU A 361 41.84 -8.90 22.79
CA GLU A 361 42.25 -8.10 21.62
C GLU A 361 41.32 -6.91 21.39
N GLY A 362 40.00 -7.09 21.53
CA GLY A 362 39.04 -5.99 21.52
C GLY A 362 37.57 -6.45 21.51
N ALA A 363 36.67 -5.62 22.03
CA ALA A 363 35.24 -5.91 22.02
C ALA A 363 34.64 -5.97 20.60
N GLN A 364 35.19 -5.21 19.65
CA GLN A 364 34.77 -5.25 18.25
C GLN A 364 35.21 -6.56 17.57
N ASP A 365 36.50 -6.92 17.66
CA ASP A 365 37.03 -8.16 17.08
C ASP A 365 36.29 -9.41 17.60
N ALA A 366 35.96 -9.42 18.91
CA ALA A 366 35.16 -10.47 19.53
C ALA A 366 33.69 -10.49 19.07
N SER A 367 33.12 -9.36 18.63
CA SER A 367 31.78 -9.30 18.03
C SER A 367 31.82 -9.79 16.58
N GLU A 368 32.78 -9.34 15.77
CA GLU A 368 32.95 -9.78 14.38
C GLU A 368 33.22 -11.29 14.28
N ARG A 369 34.05 -11.86 15.17
CA ARG A 369 34.30 -13.31 15.24
C ARG A 369 33.07 -14.08 15.72
N ALA A 370 32.28 -13.55 16.65
CA ALA A 370 31.03 -14.19 17.07
C ALA A 370 29.99 -14.19 15.94
N PHE A 371 29.85 -13.08 15.20
CA PHE A 371 28.99 -13.01 14.02
C PHE A 371 29.38 -14.07 12.97
N ILE A 372 30.68 -14.20 12.64
CA ILE A 372 31.18 -15.23 11.73
C ILE A 372 30.79 -16.65 12.20
N VAL A 373 31.01 -16.97 13.48
CA VAL A 373 30.63 -18.27 14.06
C VAL A 373 29.11 -18.47 14.02
N GLY A 374 28.32 -17.43 14.26
CA GLY A 374 26.86 -17.44 14.19
C GLY A 374 26.33 -17.75 12.79
N GLU A 375 26.84 -17.09 11.75
CA GLU A 375 26.46 -17.35 10.36
C GLU A 375 26.84 -18.77 9.92
N LEU A 376 28.03 -19.26 10.29
CA LEU A 376 28.42 -20.63 9.97
C LEU A 376 27.58 -21.68 10.72
N LEU A 377 27.09 -21.38 11.93
CA LEU A 377 26.16 -22.25 12.67
C LEU A 377 24.76 -22.25 12.05
N LYS A 378 24.25 -21.11 11.55
CA LYS A 378 23.01 -21.07 10.75
C LYS A 378 23.16 -21.99 9.53
N LEU A 379 24.22 -21.80 8.73
CA LEU A 379 24.52 -22.64 7.56
C LEU A 379 24.60 -24.13 7.92
N ALA A 380 25.23 -24.47 9.04
CA ALA A 380 25.33 -25.85 9.52
C ALA A 380 23.95 -26.50 9.74
N ALA A 381 22.95 -25.79 10.24
CA ALA A 381 21.59 -26.32 10.44
C ALA A 381 20.90 -26.76 9.12
N HIS A 382 21.33 -26.20 7.98
CA HIS A 382 20.85 -26.53 6.64
C HIS A 382 21.63 -27.65 5.93
N MET A 383 22.74 -28.15 6.52
CA MET A 383 23.52 -29.25 5.94
C MET A 383 22.83 -30.61 6.06
N ASP A 384 23.19 -31.54 5.17
CA ASP A 384 22.90 -32.97 5.33
C ASP A 384 23.95 -33.64 6.23
N TYR A 385 23.47 -34.43 7.18
CA TYR A 385 24.26 -35.11 8.21
C TYR A 385 24.35 -36.62 7.98
N ALA A 386 24.12 -37.10 6.75
CA ALA A 386 24.30 -38.52 6.39
C ALA A 386 25.75 -39.03 6.58
N ASP A 387 26.76 -38.16 6.51
CA ASP A 387 28.13 -38.51 6.97
C ASP A 387 28.17 -38.57 8.50
N GLU A 388 28.10 -39.80 9.03
CA GLU A 388 28.25 -40.11 10.46
C GLU A 388 29.58 -39.60 11.07
N THR A 389 30.62 -39.35 10.26
CA THR A 389 31.89 -38.76 10.71
C THR A 389 31.72 -37.28 11.03
N GLY A 390 31.26 -36.50 10.05
CA GLY A 390 31.00 -35.08 10.19
C GLY A 390 29.89 -34.80 11.20
N ARG A 391 28.83 -35.62 11.22
CA ARG A 391 27.76 -35.55 12.22
C ARG A 391 28.30 -35.67 13.64
N ARG A 392 29.20 -36.63 13.90
CA ARG A 392 29.85 -36.78 15.22
C ARG A 392 30.76 -35.62 15.56
N LYS A 393 31.60 -35.12 14.64
CA LYS A 393 32.48 -33.98 14.93
C LYS A 393 31.70 -32.68 15.15
N MET A 394 30.62 -32.44 14.40
CA MET A 394 29.76 -31.27 14.57
C MET A 394 28.97 -31.33 15.89
N PHE A 395 28.41 -32.49 16.24
CA PHE A 395 27.77 -32.72 17.54
C PHE A 395 28.73 -32.49 18.72
N GLN A 396 29.95 -33.03 18.61
CA GLN A 396 30.99 -32.82 19.63
C GLN A 396 31.31 -31.33 19.79
N LEU A 397 31.59 -30.64 18.68
CA LEU A 397 31.90 -29.20 18.66
C LEU A 397 30.79 -28.36 19.30
N THR A 398 29.55 -28.51 18.81
CA THR A 398 28.43 -27.68 19.28
C THR A 398 28.06 -27.96 20.74
N ARG A 399 28.21 -29.20 21.22
CA ARG A 399 28.13 -29.51 22.66
C ARG A 399 29.26 -28.85 23.44
N GLU A 400 30.51 -29.00 23.00
CA GLU A 400 31.70 -28.42 23.66
C GLU A 400 31.63 -26.89 23.76
N MET A 401 31.07 -26.22 22.74
CA MET A 401 30.83 -24.76 22.74
C MET A 401 29.84 -24.33 23.83
N ILE A 402 28.67 -24.98 23.94
CA ILE A 402 27.67 -24.59 24.96
C ILE A 402 28.22 -24.82 26.39
N SER A 403 29.00 -25.89 26.60
CA SER A 403 29.70 -26.17 27.87
C SER A 403 30.75 -25.13 28.28
N GLN A 404 31.18 -24.19 27.41
CA GLN A 404 32.08 -23.11 27.83
C GLN A 404 31.30 -21.96 28.47
N ALA A 405 31.63 -21.62 29.72
CA ALA A 405 30.95 -20.55 30.46
C ALA A 405 31.00 -19.17 29.76
N ASN A 406 32.03 -18.91 28.96
CA ASN A 406 32.31 -17.65 28.25
C ASN A 406 31.81 -17.59 26.79
N LEU A 407 31.11 -18.61 26.26
CA LEU A 407 30.47 -18.52 24.94
C LEU A 407 29.43 -17.38 24.95
N GLN A 408 29.51 -16.45 24.00
CA GLN A 408 28.56 -15.33 23.88
C GLN A 408 27.11 -15.83 23.71
N GLU A 409 26.16 -15.11 24.30
CA GLU A 409 24.77 -15.54 24.46
C GLU A 409 24.05 -15.79 23.13
N GLU A 410 24.32 -14.96 22.12
CA GLU A 410 23.74 -15.04 20.77
C GLU A 410 24.05 -16.36 20.03
N LEU A 411 25.12 -17.05 20.42
CA LEU A 411 25.53 -18.32 19.84
C LEU A 411 24.80 -19.53 20.45
N ILE A 412 24.21 -19.39 21.63
CA ILE A 412 23.55 -20.49 22.34
C ILE A 412 22.35 -21.04 21.55
N PRO A 413 21.40 -20.23 21.02
CA PRO A 413 20.34 -20.71 20.15
C PRO A 413 20.86 -21.41 18.89
N ARG A 414 21.94 -20.89 18.29
CA ARG A 414 22.50 -21.42 17.02
C ARG A 414 23.19 -22.77 17.20
N CYS A 415 23.91 -22.96 18.29
CA CYS A 415 24.40 -24.29 18.66
C CYS A 415 23.26 -25.28 18.93
N LEU A 416 22.12 -24.82 19.46
CA LEU A 416 20.95 -25.66 19.72
C LEU A 416 20.11 -25.96 18.47
N ASP A 417 20.07 -25.07 17.48
CA ASP A 417 19.51 -25.33 16.14
C ASP A 417 20.25 -26.52 15.50
N VAL A 418 21.59 -26.48 15.51
CA VAL A 418 22.46 -27.53 14.97
C VAL A 418 22.39 -28.83 15.80
N LEU A 419 22.38 -28.75 17.13
CA LEU A 419 22.22 -29.94 17.98
C LEU A 419 20.84 -30.59 17.78
N SER A 420 19.77 -29.82 17.66
CA SER A 420 18.43 -30.35 17.39
C SER A 420 18.37 -31.11 16.06
N LYS A 421 18.97 -30.53 15.00
CA LYS A 421 19.13 -31.15 13.67
C LYS A 421 19.91 -32.47 13.69
N ILE A 422 20.88 -32.63 14.61
CA ILE A 422 21.78 -33.79 14.68
C ILE A 422 21.32 -34.87 15.68
N SER A 423 20.61 -34.48 16.74
CA SER A 423 20.14 -35.37 17.82
C SER A 423 19.14 -36.43 17.32
N ASN A 424 19.09 -37.57 18.02
CA ASN A 424 18.15 -38.66 17.69
C ASN A 424 16.73 -38.37 18.23
N GLY A 425 16.20 -37.18 17.96
CA GLY A 425 14.94 -36.66 18.49
C GLY A 425 15.06 -35.94 19.84
N GLU A 426 14.00 -35.22 20.23
CA GLU A 426 13.97 -34.27 21.36
C GLU A 426 14.52 -34.85 22.67
N ARG A 427 14.18 -36.10 23.02
CA ARG A 427 14.63 -36.71 24.27
C ARG A 427 16.15 -36.86 24.37
N ASP A 428 16.83 -37.00 23.23
CA ASP A 428 18.29 -37.06 23.18
C ASP A 428 18.91 -35.66 23.34
N LEU A 429 18.33 -34.65 22.66
CA LEU A 429 18.68 -33.23 22.81
C LEU A 429 18.51 -32.74 24.26
N ILE A 430 17.33 -33.01 24.86
CA ILE A 430 17.01 -32.67 26.25
C ILE A 430 18.02 -33.29 27.22
N ARG A 431 18.41 -34.56 27.00
CA ARG A 431 19.44 -35.21 27.81
C ARG A 431 20.78 -34.49 27.68
N VAL A 432 21.25 -34.24 26.46
CA VAL A 432 22.52 -33.54 26.20
C VAL A 432 22.53 -32.16 26.86
N VAL A 433 21.43 -31.41 26.78
CA VAL A 433 21.35 -30.08 27.41
C VAL A 433 21.28 -30.16 28.94
N VAL A 434 20.57 -31.12 29.53
CA VAL A 434 20.58 -31.30 31.00
C VAL A 434 21.95 -31.76 31.50
N ASP A 435 22.66 -32.60 30.74
CA ASP A 435 24.04 -32.99 31.03
C ASP A 435 24.95 -31.72 31.00
N VAL A 436 24.86 -30.90 29.95
CA VAL A 436 25.63 -29.63 29.81
C VAL A 436 25.29 -28.59 30.90
N VAL A 437 24.01 -28.44 31.26
CA VAL A 437 23.58 -27.56 32.37
C VAL A 437 24.04 -28.11 33.73
N THR A 438 24.20 -29.43 33.86
CA THR A 438 24.80 -30.01 35.07
C THR A 438 26.30 -29.75 35.10
N GLU A 439 27.02 -29.95 33.99
CA GLU A 439 28.45 -29.69 33.84
C GLU A 439 28.81 -28.22 34.12
N LEU A 440 28.13 -27.26 33.46
CA LEU A 440 28.31 -25.81 33.66
C LEU A 440 28.08 -25.37 35.11
N ARG A 441 27.22 -26.09 35.84
CA ARG A 441 26.93 -25.79 37.24
C ARG A 441 27.94 -26.45 38.17
N GLU A 442 28.32 -27.70 37.94
CA GLU A 442 29.27 -28.43 38.79
C GLU A 442 30.74 -27.98 38.60
N GLY A 443 31.08 -27.35 37.47
CA GLY A 443 32.44 -26.90 37.16
C GLY A 443 32.91 -25.62 37.87
N GLU A 444 33.57 -25.77 39.02
CA GLU A 444 34.85 -25.12 39.37
C GLU A 444 35.36 -25.71 40.72
N GLU A 445 35.76 -27.00 40.73
CA GLU A 445 36.47 -27.60 41.87
C GLU A 445 38.00 -27.37 41.74
N ASP A 446 38.52 -26.41 42.52
CA ASP A 446 39.93 -26.20 42.92
C ASP A 446 41.05 -26.46 41.87
N GLU A 447 41.50 -25.42 41.14
CA GLU A 447 42.84 -25.44 40.51
C GLU A 447 43.99 -25.33 41.55
N ASP A 448 43.69 -24.97 42.80
CA ASP A 448 44.67 -24.62 43.85
C ASP A 448 44.96 -25.75 44.89
N MET A 449 44.51 -26.99 44.66
CA MET A 449 44.69 -28.12 45.60
C MET A 449 45.65 -29.22 45.09
N ASP A 450 46.95 -28.93 45.18
CA ASP A 450 48.06 -29.83 44.83
C ASP A 450 48.06 -31.14 45.66
N GLY A 451 47.57 -32.23 45.05
CA GLY A 451 47.40 -33.53 45.69
C GLY A 451 47.47 -34.72 44.70
N PRO A 452 48.07 -35.87 45.08
CA PRO A 452 48.36 -36.95 44.13
C PRO A 452 47.10 -37.74 43.73
N ALA A 453 46.81 -37.75 42.43
CA ALA A 453 45.61 -38.37 41.85
C ALA A 453 45.50 -39.90 42.12
N PRO A 454 44.34 -40.41 42.55
CA PRO A 454 44.04 -41.85 42.58
C PRO A 454 43.72 -42.40 41.18
N SER A 455 44.04 -43.67 40.94
CA SER A 455 44.01 -44.27 39.60
C SER A 455 42.61 -44.61 39.08
N GLN A 456 42.42 -44.49 37.76
CA GLN A 456 41.23 -44.96 37.03
C GLN A 456 40.91 -46.44 37.31
N ALA A 457 39.65 -46.74 37.62
CA ALA A 457 39.09 -48.09 37.60
C ALA A 457 37.59 -48.05 37.30
N SER A 458 37.13 -48.85 36.34
CA SER A 458 35.73 -48.90 35.89
C SER A 458 34.88 -49.87 36.70
N THR A 459 33.65 -49.51 37.06
CA THR A 459 32.59 -50.47 37.45
C THR A 459 31.18 -49.93 37.16
N LEU A 460 30.31 -50.78 36.61
CA LEU A 460 28.86 -50.56 36.66
C LEU A 460 28.35 -50.90 38.08
N GLY A 461 27.41 -50.12 38.62
CA GLY A 461 26.73 -50.51 39.85
C GLY A 461 25.70 -49.54 40.46
N THR A 462 24.42 -49.87 40.29
CA THR A 462 23.25 -49.46 41.11
C THR A 462 22.91 -47.95 41.29
N PRO A 463 21.65 -47.53 41.05
CA PRO A 463 21.20 -46.19 41.42
C PRO A 463 20.98 -46.07 42.94
N GLY A 464 21.56 -45.04 43.58
CA GLY A 464 21.42 -44.85 45.02
C GLY A 464 21.82 -43.46 45.52
N ARG A 465 20.94 -42.88 46.37
CA ARG A 465 21.04 -41.55 47.02
C ARG A 465 21.09 -40.33 46.10
N ARG A 466 20.04 -39.51 46.17
CA ARG A 466 20.17 -38.06 46.00
C ARG A 466 21.28 -37.56 46.92
N ARG A 467 22.32 -36.91 46.36
CA ARG A 467 23.06 -35.88 47.10
C ARG A 467 22.10 -34.71 47.26
N THR A 468 21.93 -34.21 48.48
CA THR A 468 21.44 -32.85 48.68
C THR A 468 22.56 -31.92 48.24
N LEU A 469 22.32 -31.07 47.24
CA LEU A 469 23.27 -30.05 46.82
C LEU A 469 23.63 -29.19 48.04
N THR A 470 24.89 -29.27 48.46
CA THR A 470 25.48 -28.30 49.38
C THR A 470 25.56 -26.94 48.68
N PRO A 471 25.43 -25.82 49.40
CA PRO A 471 25.62 -24.50 48.81
C PRO A 471 27.02 -24.44 48.18
N ARG A 472 27.08 -24.17 46.88
CA ARG A 472 28.28 -24.31 46.05
C ARG A 472 29.36 -23.26 46.33
N PHE A 473 28.94 -22.12 46.90
CA PHE A 473 29.78 -20.98 47.20
C PHE A 473 29.54 -20.53 48.64
N ASP A 474 30.48 -19.80 49.24
CA ASP A 474 30.21 -19.11 50.50
C ASP A 474 29.19 -17.98 50.23
N ILE A 475 27.97 -18.16 50.73
CA ILE A 475 26.85 -17.22 50.55
C ILE A 475 27.15 -15.86 51.24
N THR A 476 28.20 -15.78 52.07
CA THR A 476 28.66 -14.52 52.66
C THR A 476 29.63 -13.71 51.79
N ASP A 477 30.16 -14.29 50.69
CA ASP A 477 30.96 -13.56 49.70
C ASP A 477 30.09 -13.00 48.54
N PRO A 478 30.03 -11.68 48.34
CA PRO A 478 29.34 -11.08 47.20
C PRO A 478 29.91 -11.50 45.84
N GLU A 479 31.21 -11.76 45.71
CA GLU A 479 31.79 -12.10 44.39
C GLU A 479 31.42 -13.53 43.96
N ALA A 480 31.65 -14.52 44.81
CA ALA A 480 31.25 -15.90 44.53
C ALA A 480 29.74 -16.02 44.32
N ARG A 481 28.93 -15.21 45.04
CA ARG A 481 27.49 -15.09 44.80
C ARG A 481 27.16 -14.54 43.40
N MET A 482 27.83 -13.49 42.96
CA MET A 482 27.63 -12.90 41.62
C MET A 482 28.02 -13.88 40.51
N ARG A 483 29.16 -14.58 40.65
CA ARG A 483 29.58 -15.64 39.71
C ARG A 483 28.54 -16.76 39.63
N ALA A 484 27.99 -17.19 40.76
CA ALA A 484 26.91 -18.18 40.80
C ALA A 484 25.64 -17.72 40.05
N ALA A 485 25.26 -16.45 40.21
CA ALA A 485 24.10 -15.88 39.53
C ALA A 485 24.29 -15.81 38.00
N LEU A 486 25.49 -15.46 37.53
CA LEU A 486 25.81 -15.45 36.10
C LEU A 486 25.79 -16.87 35.49
N ILE A 487 26.31 -17.88 36.21
CA ILE A 487 26.25 -19.28 35.78
C ILE A 487 24.79 -19.78 35.71
N ASP A 488 23.98 -19.51 36.73
CA ASP A 488 22.56 -19.92 36.72
C ASP A 488 21.75 -19.15 35.66
N LEU A 489 22.06 -17.87 35.38
CA LEU A 489 21.44 -17.08 34.30
C LEU A 489 21.75 -17.66 32.92
N ARG A 490 23.02 -17.97 32.65
CA ARG A 490 23.47 -18.68 31.45
C ARG A 490 22.75 -20.02 31.30
N CYS A 491 22.63 -20.79 32.38
CA CYS A 491 21.92 -22.07 32.37
C CYS A 491 20.42 -21.91 32.08
N LEU A 492 19.78 -20.83 32.56
CA LEU A 492 18.38 -20.52 32.21
C LEU A 492 18.23 -20.14 30.74
N LEU A 493 19.15 -19.37 30.15
CA LEU A 493 19.13 -19.07 28.71
C LEU A 493 19.28 -20.32 27.85
N ILE A 494 20.15 -21.26 28.26
CA ILE A 494 20.27 -22.58 27.61
C ILE A 494 18.96 -23.37 27.75
N CYS A 495 18.29 -23.34 28.91
CA CYS A 495 16.99 -23.99 29.11
C CYS A 495 15.87 -23.36 28.27
N VAL A 496 15.80 -22.03 28.19
CA VAL A 496 14.84 -21.29 27.35
C VAL A 496 15.04 -21.69 25.88
N SER A 497 16.27 -21.59 25.39
CA SER A 497 16.63 -21.94 24.01
C SER A 497 16.34 -23.43 23.67
N LEU A 498 16.46 -24.34 24.64
CA LEU A 498 16.01 -25.73 24.47
C LEU A 498 14.49 -25.82 24.36
N LEU A 499 13.75 -25.19 25.27
CA LEU A 499 12.28 -25.35 25.37
C LEU A 499 11.54 -24.75 24.17
N GLU A 500 12.09 -23.70 23.54
CA GLU A 500 11.64 -23.19 22.23
C GLU A 500 11.65 -24.25 21.11
N ARG A 501 12.43 -25.33 21.28
CA ARG A 501 12.71 -26.37 20.27
C ARG A 501 12.18 -27.75 20.69
N VAL A 502 11.28 -27.80 21.68
CA VAL A 502 10.72 -29.03 22.26
C VAL A 502 9.19 -28.98 22.22
N HIS A 503 8.56 -30.01 21.66
CA HIS A 503 7.11 -30.12 21.53
C HIS A 503 6.52 -31.34 22.26
N SER A 504 7.36 -32.27 22.73
CA SER A 504 6.93 -33.40 23.57
C SER A 504 6.53 -32.97 24.99
N ASN A 505 5.67 -33.77 25.62
CA ASN A 505 5.17 -33.47 26.96
C ASN A 505 6.29 -33.54 28.01
N LEU A 506 6.26 -32.65 28.98
CA LEU A 506 7.28 -32.60 30.04
C LEU A 506 7.37 -33.91 30.85
N GLN A 507 6.24 -34.60 31.04
CA GLN A 507 6.14 -35.85 31.81
C GLN A 507 6.91 -37.01 31.17
N ASP A 508 7.07 -37.01 29.84
CA ASP A 508 7.86 -38.01 29.12
C ASP A 508 9.38 -37.79 29.28
N ASN A 509 9.76 -36.58 29.70
CA ASN A 509 11.14 -36.08 29.77
C ASN A 509 11.65 -36.01 31.22
N SER A 510 11.64 -37.16 31.91
CA SER A 510 12.00 -37.32 33.33
C SER A 510 13.37 -36.77 33.76
N VAL A 511 14.27 -36.51 32.80
CA VAL A 511 15.60 -35.93 33.03
C VAL A 511 15.49 -34.42 33.26
N PHE A 512 14.72 -33.69 32.43
CA PHE A 512 14.50 -32.25 32.57
C PHE A 512 13.76 -31.90 33.87
N HIS A 513 12.87 -32.79 34.35
CA HIS A 513 12.19 -32.61 35.64
C HIS A 513 13.12 -32.40 36.85
N GLY A 514 14.43 -32.69 36.75
CA GLY A 514 15.43 -32.32 37.75
C GLY A 514 15.75 -30.81 37.79
N LEU A 515 15.78 -30.13 36.65
CA LEU A 515 16.12 -28.70 36.57
C LEU A 515 15.05 -27.78 37.16
N LEU A 516 13.80 -28.26 37.28
CA LEU A 516 12.70 -27.51 37.89
C LEU A 516 12.99 -27.13 39.37
N PRO A 517 13.19 -28.07 40.31
CA PRO A 517 13.56 -27.73 41.69
C PRO A 517 14.99 -27.21 41.83
N ASP A 518 15.91 -27.61 40.95
CA ASP A 518 17.35 -27.38 41.16
C ASP A 518 17.86 -26.07 40.51
N LEU A 519 17.11 -25.46 39.57
CA LEU A 519 17.46 -24.21 38.88
C LEU A 519 16.25 -23.26 38.70
N ILE A 520 15.19 -23.71 38.03
CA ILE A 520 14.12 -22.82 37.53
C ILE A 520 13.26 -22.25 38.66
N ILE A 521 12.77 -23.09 39.59
CA ILE A 521 11.95 -22.66 40.72
C ILE A 521 12.76 -21.79 41.73
N PRO A 522 14.04 -22.09 42.02
CA PRO A 522 14.93 -21.17 42.73
C PRO A 522 15.05 -19.80 42.05
N ALA A 523 15.30 -19.76 40.74
CA ALA A 523 15.45 -18.53 39.97
C ALA A 523 14.20 -17.65 40.04
N VAL A 524 13.02 -18.20 39.73
CA VAL A 524 11.70 -17.53 39.83
C VAL A 524 11.41 -16.95 41.23
N ARG A 525 12.06 -17.49 42.27
CA ARG A 525 11.90 -17.04 43.67
C ARG A 525 13.00 -16.08 44.14
N ASN A 526 14.00 -15.80 43.32
CA ASN A 526 15.03 -14.84 43.63
C ASN A 526 14.41 -13.43 43.72
N LYS A 527 14.85 -12.67 44.73
CA LYS A 527 14.41 -11.27 44.99
C LYS A 527 15.57 -10.29 44.98
N GLU A 528 16.80 -10.79 44.87
CA GLU A 528 18.02 -10.00 44.98
C GLU A 528 18.66 -9.79 43.59
N GLU A 529 18.50 -10.74 42.66
CA GLU A 529 18.90 -10.59 41.24
C GLU A 529 17.66 -10.60 40.32
N PRO A 530 17.20 -9.45 39.79
CA PRO A 530 16.03 -9.38 38.90
C PRO A 530 16.19 -10.20 37.62
N ALA A 531 17.30 -10.04 36.89
CA ALA A 531 17.53 -10.76 35.63
C ALA A 531 17.41 -12.29 35.76
N LEU A 532 17.84 -12.87 36.89
CA LEU A 532 17.69 -14.29 37.18
C LEU A 532 16.22 -14.69 37.42
N ARG A 533 15.47 -13.86 38.16
CA ARG A 533 14.02 -14.04 38.38
C ARG A 533 13.26 -13.99 37.05
N ASP A 534 13.66 -13.08 36.18
CA ASP A 534 12.93 -12.71 34.97
C ASP A 534 13.16 -13.75 33.86
N GLN A 535 14.41 -14.16 33.65
CA GLN A 535 14.72 -15.31 32.80
C GLN A 535 14.17 -16.62 33.39
N GLY A 536 14.09 -16.74 34.72
CA GLY A 536 13.42 -17.84 35.41
C GLY A 536 11.91 -17.90 35.10
N LEU A 537 11.23 -16.76 35.08
CA LEU A 537 9.81 -16.65 34.73
C LEU A 537 9.56 -17.03 33.26
N ILE A 538 10.41 -16.60 32.33
CA ILE A 538 10.34 -16.98 30.91
C ILE A 538 10.51 -18.50 30.76
N CYS A 539 11.53 -19.07 31.40
CA CYS A 539 11.78 -20.51 31.40
C CYS A 539 10.61 -21.31 32.00
N LEU A 540 10.00 -20.82 33.09
CA LEU A 540 8.80 -21.41 33.68
C LEU A 540 7.59 -21.30 32.74
N GLY A 541 7.44 -20.20 32.00
CA GLY A 541 6.39 -20.00 31.00
C GLY A 541 6.45 -21.06 29.91
N LEU A 542 7.62 -21.27 29.31
CA LEU A 542 7.86 -22.32 28.32
C LEU A 542 7.63 -23.73 28.90
N CYS A 543 8.02 -24.00 30.15
CA CYS A 543 7.69 -25.26 30.83
C CYS A 543 6.17 -25.47 30.99
N CYS A 544 5.39 -24.39 31.15
CA CYS A 544 3.93 -24.46 31.27
C CYS A 544 3.26 -24.74 29.92
N MET A 545 3.84 -24.33 28.79
CA MET A 545 3.32 -24.66 27.44
C MET A 545 3.20 -26.18 27.24
N ILE A 546 4.16 -26.95 27.76
CA ILE A 546 4.25 -28.42 27.61
C ILE A 546 3.81 -29.22 28.85
N ASP A 547 3.31 -28.57 29.92
CA ASP A 547 2.68 -29.22 31.07
C ASP A 547 1.48 -28.42 31.62
N SER A 548 0.27 -28.88 31.27
CA SER A 548 -1.01 -28.31 31.70
C SER A 548 -1.19 -28.22 33.22
N LYS A 549 -0.64 -29.18 33.98
CA LYS A 549 -0.75 -29.17 35.46
C LYS A 549 0.18 -28.12 36.05
N MET A 550 1.33 -27.88 35.43
CA MET A 550 2.23 -26.79 35.78
C MET A 550 1.60 -25.45 35.42
N ALA A 551 1.11 -25.29 34.19
CA ALA A 551 0.40 -24.09 33.72
C ALA A 551 -0.69 -23.65 34.70
N ALA A 552 -1.61 -24.57 35.03
CA ALA A 552 -2.70 -24.30 35.97
C ALA A 552 -2.24 -24.01 37.42
N SER A 553 -0.99 -24.37 37.77
CA SER A 553 -0.39 -24.04 39.07
C SER A 553 0.44 -22.75 39.07
N SER A 554 0.85 -22.28 37.90
CA SER A 554 1.73 -21.13 37.71
C SER A 554 1.01 -19.88 37.22
N LEU A 555 -0.16 -19.99 36.57
CA LEU A 555 -0.86 -18.84 35.97
C LEU A 555 -1.00 -17.65 36.93
N GLY A 556 -1.42 -17.86 38.18
CA GLY A 556 -1.56 -16.80 39.17
C GLY A 556 -0.28 -16.00 39.46
N LEU A 557 0.91 -16.58 39.22
CA LEU A 557 2.18 -15.86 39.32
C LEU A 557 2.40 -14.92 38.12
N PHE A 558 2.08 -15.37 36.90
CA PHE A 558 2.14 -14.54 35.69
C PHE A 558 1.09 -13.42 35.75
N VAL A 559 -0.14 -13.73 36.14
CA VAL A 559 -1.19 -12.73 36.38
C VAL A 559 -0.77 -11.69 37.41
N GLN A 560 -0.05 -12.09 38.47
CA GLN A 560 0.52 -11.12 39.43
C GLN A 560 1.59 -10.22 38.80
N GLN A 561 2.39 -10.71 37.85
CA GLN A 561 3.44 -9.89 37.22
C GLN A 561 2.88 -8.82 36.28
N LEU A 562 1.69 -9.00 35.69
CA LEU A 562 1.05 -7.99 34.82
C LEU A 562 0.98 -6.60 35.48
N SER A 563 0.73 -6.54 36.79
CA SER A 563 0.67 -5.28 37.55
C SER A 563 1.93 -4.97 38.38
N ALA A 564 2.93 -5.86 38.41
CA ALA A 564 4.06 -5.80 39.35
C ALA A 564 5.46 -5.82 38.71
N ALA A 565 5.54 -6.15 37.42
CA ALA A 565 6.76 -6.11 36.62
C ALA A 565 7.04 -4.71 36.05
N ASP A 566 8.28 -4.48 35.60
CA ASP A 566 8.59 -3.45 34.61
C ASP A 566 8.06 -3.83 33.21
N ASP A 567 8.04 -2.87 32.28
CA ASP A 567 7.39 -3.05 30.98
C ASP A 567 8.11 -4.04 30.06
N GLN A 568 9.44 -4.21 30.20
CA GLN A 568 10.20 -5.22 29.44
C GLN A 568 9.78 -6.64 29.84
N LEU A 569 9.66 -6.90 31.14
CA LEU A 569 9.14 -8.17 31.64
C LEU A 569 7.62 -8.31 31.40
N LYS A 570 6.82 -7.24 31.48
CA LYS A 570 5.38 -7.29 31.14
C LYS A 570 5.16 -7.79 29.72
N ILE A 571 5.92 -7.32 28.72
CA ILE A 571 5.81 -7.81 27.33
C ILE A 571 5.93 -9.35 27.29
N LYS A 572 6.92 -9.91 28.01
CA LYS A 572 7.13 -11.37 28.07
C LYS A 572 6.06 -12.10 28.89
N VAL A 573 5.59 -11.52 29.98
CA VAL A 573 4.49 -12.07 30.79
C VAL A 573 3.17 -12.08 30.02
N VAL A 574 2.87 -11.01 29.27
CA VAL A 574 1.69 -10.93 28.40
C VAL A 574 1.77 -11.99 27.30
N GLN A 575 2.91 -12.13 26.62
CA GLN A 575 3.14 -13.22 25.65
C GLN A 575 2.85 -14.59 26.29
N ILE A 576 3.47 -14.91 27.44
CA ILE A 576 3.23 -16.17 28.17
C ILE A 576 1.76 -16.38 28.55
N VAL A 577 1.04 -15.35 29.00
CA VAL A 577 -0.38 -15.47 29.39
C VAL A 577 -1.25 -15.76 28.17
N PHE A 578 -1.06 -15.07 27.05
CA PHE A 578 -1.84 -15.29 25.84
C PHE A 578 -1.48 -16.61 25.13
N ASP A 579 -0.20 -16.97 25.09
CA ASP A 579 0.25 -18.27 24.55
C ASP A 579 -0.30 -19.44 25.37
N LEU A 580 -0.35 -19.33 26.70
CA LEU A 580 -1.00 -20.33 27.55
C LEU A 580 -2.52 -20.41 27.32
N LEU A 581 -3.21 -19.28 27.12
CA LEU A 581 -4.64 -19.26 26.76
C LEU A 581 -4.91 -19.84 25.36
N MET A 582 -3.96 -19.72 24.42
CA MET A 582 -4.03 -20.29 23.07
C MET A 582 -3.75 -21.81 23.03
N VAL A 583 -2.97 -22.36 23.97
CA VAL A 583 -2.48 -23.76 23.93
C VAL A 583 -3.12 -24.66 24.99
N GLN A 584 -3.64 -24.11 26.09
CA GLN A 584 -4.26 -24.88 27.17
C GLN A 584 -5.79 -24.71 27.19
N ASP A 585 -6.52 -25.76 27.59
CA ASP A 585 -7.94 -25.66 27.90
C ASP A 585 -8.18 -24.59 28.98
N ILE A 586 -8.88 -23.51 28.62
CA ILE A 586 -9.03 -22.32 29.48
C ILE A 586 -9.63 -22.68 30.86
N PRO A 587 -10.74 -23.44 30.98
CA PRO A 587 -11.26 -23.89 32.27
C PRO A 587 -10.25 -24.67 33.14
N THR A 588 -9.44 -25.55 32.54
CA THR A 588 -8.39 -26.30 33.24
C THR A 588 -7.23 -25.39 33.67
N LEU A 589 -6.79 -24.49 32.78
CA LEU A 589 -5.70 -23.55 33.01
C LEU A 589 -6.01 -22.61 34.19
N VAL A 590 -7.21 -22.08 34.26
CA VAL A 590 -7.53 -21.03 35.25
C VAL A 590 -7.98 -21.61 36.59
N SER A 591 -8.28 -22.91 36.66
CA SER A 591 -8.98 -23.61 37.74
C SER A 591 -8.43 -23.42 39.17
N LYS A 592 -7.17 -23.01 39.34
CA LYS A 592 -6.52 -22.74 40.64
C LYS A 592 -6.26 -21.26 40.90
N THR A 593 -6.47 -20.42 39.91
CA THR A 593 -6.16 -18.98 39.91
C THR A 593 -7.44 -18.15 40.01
N MET A 594 -8.46 -18.46 39.20
CA MET A 594 -9.72 -17.72 39.14
C MET A 594 -10.87 -18.59 38.59
N PRO A 595 -12.14 -18.22 38.82
CA PRO A 595 -13.28 -18.78 38.09
C PRO A 595 -13.15 -18.57 36.56
N ALA A 596 -13.72 -19.46 35.75
CA ALA A 596 -13.60 -19.39 34.29
C ALA A 596 -14.29 -18.16 33.67
N ASP A 597 -15.38 -17.69 34.28
CA ASP A 597 -16.06 -16.43 33.95
C ASP A 597 -15.17 -15.19 34.13
N LYS A 598 -14.11 -15.28 34.94
CA LYS A 598 -13.19 -14.16 35.22
C LYS A 598 -12.06 -13.98 34.21
N VAL A 599 -11.97 -14.85 33.20
CA VAL A 599 -11.00 -14.72 32.12
C VAL A 599 -11.28 -13.48 31.26
N ILE A 600 -12.54 -13.13 31.05
CA ILE A 600 -12.94 -11.91 30.34
C ILE A 600 -12.42 -10.65 31.08
N GLU A 601 -12.54 -10.62 32.41
CA GLU A 601 -12.02 -9.52 33.24
C GLU A 601 -10.48 -9.45 33.20
N LEU A 602 -9.77 -10.59 33.18
CA LEU A 602 -8.32 -10.63 33.00
C LEU A 602 -7.90 -10.06 31.63
N VAL A 603 -8.55 -10.50 30.55
CA VAL A 603 -8.21 -10.08 29.18
C VAL A 603 -8.52 -8.59 28.96
N ARG A 604 -9.62 -8.07 29.53
CA ARG A 604 -9.90 -6.63 29.52
C ARG A 604 -8.91 -5.83 30.36
N HIS A 605 -8.38 -6.37 31.46
CA HIS A 605 -7.31 -5.70 32.21
C HIS A 605 -5.99 -5.62 31.43
N THR A 606 -5.67 -6.60 30.59
CA THR A 606 -4.46 -6.53 29.73
C THR A 606 -4.56 -5.53 28.58
N LEU A 607 -5.76 -5.10 28.17
CA LEU A 607 -5.93 -4.03 27.17
C LEU A 607 -5.73 -2.61 27.75
N ASN A 608 -5.84 -2.47 29.07
CA ASN A 608 -5.74 -1.20 29.79
C ASN A 608 -4.36 -1.08 30.46
N GLN A 609 -3.30 -1.03 29.67
CA GLN A 609 -1.90 -0.96 30.11
C GLN A 609 -1.27 0.36 29.66
N ASP A 610 -0.50 1.00 30.56
CA ASP A 610 0.03 2.36 30.34
C ASP A 610 1.16 2.43 29.28
N SER A 611 1.90 1.33 29.06
CA SER A 611 2.93 1.23 28.02
C SER A 611 2.29 0.90 26.67
N PRO A 612 2.51 1.71 25.61
CA PRO A 612 2.02 1.41 24.26
C PRO A 612 2.48 0.06 23.73
N GLU A 613 3.71 -0.36 24.06
CA GLU A 613 4.31 -1.63 23.64
C GLU A 613 3.63 -2.82 24.32
N VAL A 614 3.43 -2.75 25.64
CA VAL A 614 2.69 -3.78 26.39
C VAL A 614 1.24 -3.86 25.90
N GLN A 615 0.60 -2.71 25.64
CA GLN A 615 -0.76 -2.62 25.14
C GLN A 615 -0.90 -3.21 23.73
N ALA A 616 0.05 -2.95 22.84
CA ALA A 616 0.05 -3.50 21.47
C ALA A 616 0.20 -5.02 21.48
N VAL A 617 1.11 -5.57 22.31
CA VAL A 617 1.30 -7.02 22.45
C VAL A 617 0.09 -7.69 23.10
N ALA A 618 -0.56 -7.04 24.07
CA ALA A 618 -1.82 -7.52 24.62
C ALA A 618 -2.94 -7.50 23.57
N CYS A 619 -3.08 -6.42 22.80
CA CYS A 619 -4.05 -6.30 21.71
C CYS A 619 -3.87 -7.42 20.65
N GLU A 620 -2.64 -7.74 20.28
CA GLU A 620 -2.32 -8.86 19.38
C GLU A 620 -2.75 -10.22 20.00
N GLY A 621 -2.53 -10.40 21.30
CA GLY A 621 -3.00 -11.56 22.05
C GLY A 621 -4.52 -11.72 22.06
N VAL A 622 -5.26 -10.62 22.30
CA VAL A 622 -6.74 -10.63 22.23
C VAL A 622 -7.22 -10.94 20.82
N ALA A 623 -6.65 -10.28 19.81
CA ALA A 623 -6.98 -10.51 18.41
C ALA A 623 -6.81 -11.98 18.00
N LYS A 624 -5.75 -12.66 18.48
CA LYS A 624 -5.53 -14.10 18.28
C LYS A 624 -6.60 -14.96 18.95
N LEU A 625 -6.93 -14.73 20.23
CA LEU A 625 -7.96 -15.50 20.93
C LEU A 625 -9.35 -15.36 20.30
N MET A 626 -9.69 -14.16 19.80
CA MET A 626 -10.96 -13.91 19.12
C MET A 626 -11.00 -14.50 17.71
N LEU A 627 -9.93 -14.40 16.91
CA LEU A 627 -9.84 -15.09 15.61
C LEU A 627 -9.84 -16.61 15.73
N ALA A 628 -9.33 -17.16 16.84
CA ALA A 628 -9.35 -18.59 17.14
C ALA A 628 -10.70 -19.10 17.68
N GLY A 629 -11.66 -18.21 17.96
CA GLY A 629 -12.94 -18.56 18.59
C GLY A 629 -12.82 -19.08 20.03
N MET A 630 -11.73 -18.75 20.72
CA MET A 630 -11.47 -19.15 22.11
C MET A 630 -12.10 -18.20 23.12
N ILE A 631 -12.31 -16.93 22.71
CA ILE A 631 -13.07 -15.91 23.43
C ILE A 631 -13.91 -15.17 22.40
N ASP A 632 -15.20 -15.01 22.68
CA ASP A 632 -16.19 -14.45 21.75
C ASP A 632 -17.03 -13.31 22.38
N ASP A 633 -16.53 -12.74 23.48
CA ASP A 633 -17.19 -11.72 24.31
C ASP A 633 -17.34 -10.36 23.59
N GLU A 634 -18.56 -9.83 23.64
CA GLU A 634 -18.98 -8.58 22.99
C GLU A 634 -18.32 -7.34 23.64
N THR A 635 -18.07 -7.36 24.95
CA THR A 635 -17.44 -6.23 25.67
C THR A 635 -15.95 -6.13 25.36
N ILE A 636 -15.29 -7.24 25.03
CA ILE A 636 -13.94 -7.26 24.46
C ILE A 636 -13.97 -6.70 23.04
N LEU A 637 -14.87 -7.16 22.16
CA LEU A 637 -14.98 -6.64 20.78
C LEU A 637 -15.18 -5.12 20.78
N GLN A 638 -16.08 -4.62 21.63
CA GLN A 638 -16.33 -3.19 21.85
C GLN A 638 -15.07 -2.46 22.33
N SER A 639 -14.33 -3.04 23.29
CA SER A 639 -13.06 -2.46 23.77
C SER A 639 -12.03 -2.32 22.64
N LEU A 640 -11.93 -3.32 21.74
CA LEU A 640 -11.03 -3.26 20.58
C LEU A 640 -11.45 -2.21 19.54
N VAL A 641 -12.76 -2.06 19.27
CA VAL A 641 -13.25 -1.02 18.35
C VAL A 641 -13.05 0.39 18.92
N LEU A 642 -13.25 0.58 20.23
CA LEU A 642 -12.93 1.85 20.90
C LEU A 642 -11.42 2.16 20.83
N LEU A 643 -10.56 1.19 21.15
CA LEU A 643 -9.10 1.34 21.04
C LEU A 643 -8.63 1.60 19.61
N TYR A 644 -9.36 1.13 18.59
CA TYR A 644 -9.01 1.38 17.19
C TYR A 644 -9.26 2.83 16.75
N PHE A 645 -10.24 3.51 17.34
CA PHE A 645 -10.63 4.87 16.95
C PHE A 645 -10.23 5.96 17.96
N SER A 646 -9.93 5.63 19.22
CA SER A 646 -9.54 6.60 20.28
C SER A 646 -8.31 7.44 19.89
N PRO A 647 -8.32 8.78 20.06
CA PRO A 647 -7.16 9.62 19.78
C PRO A 647 -5.93 9.26 20.63
N GLU A 648 -6.14 8.73 21.85
CA GLU A 648 -5.07 8.29 22.76
C GLU A 648 -4.16 7.21 22.15
N THR A 649 -4.69 6.39 21.23
CA THR A 649 -3.95 5.30 20.57
C THR A 649 -3.42 5.68 19.19
N ALA A 650 -3.59 6.93 18.72
CA ALA A 650 -3.23 7.33 17.36
C ALA A 650 -1.73 7.11 17.05
N GLU A 651 -0.86 7.42 18.00
CA GLU A 651 0.58 7.19 17.89
C GLU A 651 1.00 5.73 18.12
N ASN A 652 0.12 4.88 18.68
CA ASN A 652 0.41 3.46 18.88
C ASN A 652 0.22 2.68 17.56
N GLN A 653 1.16 2.89 16.64
CA GLN A 653 1.13 2.34 15.28
C GLN A 653 1.08 0.80 15.27
N ALA A 654 1.70 0.12 16.23
CA ALA A 654 1.64 -1.35 16.34
C ALA A 654 0.21 -1.83 16.65
N LEU A 655 -0.45 -1.22 17.64
CA LEU A 655 -1.84 -1.50 17.98
C LEU A 655 -2.80 -1.13 16.84
N ARG A 656 -2.64 0.06 16.24
CA ARG A 656 -3.49 0.51 15.11
C ARG A 656 -3.34 -0.38 13.88
N GLN A 657 -2.13 -0.87 13.57
CA GLN A 657 -1.92 -1.81 12.45
C GLN A 657 -2.50 -3.19 12.75
N CYS A 658 -2.33 -3.70 13.99
CA CYS A 658 -2.96 -4.94 14.43
C CYS A 658 -4.48 -4.90 14.24
N LEU A 659 -5.15 -3.85 14.74
CA LEU A 659 -6.59 -3.69 14.65
C LEU A 659 -7.10 -3.42 13.22
N THR A 660 -6.33 -2.69 12.40
CA THR A 660 -6.65 -2.49 10.96
C THR A 660 -6.71 -3.82 10.21
N TYR A 661 -5.90 -4.82 10.59
CA TYR A 661 -5.97 -6.16 10.04
C TYR A 661 -7.04 -7.03 10.73
N PHE A 662 -7.09 -7.01 12.06
CA PHE A 662 -7.98 -7.86 12.85
C PHE A 662 -9.46 -7.58 12.59
N LEU A 663 -9.92 -6.33 12.65
CA LEU A 663 -11.37 -6.03 12.64
C LEU A 663 -12.06 -6.47 11.34
N PRO A 664 -11.52 -6.23 10.13
CA PRO A 664 -12.06 -6.79 8.90
C PRO A 664 -11.97 -8.33 8.86
N VAL A 665 -10.81 -8.92 9.18
CA VAL A 665 -10.60 -10.37 9.08
C VAL A 665 -11.49 -11.15 10.05
N TYR A 666 -11.69 -10.64 11.27
CA TYR A 666 -12.59 -11.21 12.26
C TYR A 666 -14.03 -11.25 11.76
N CYS A 667 -14.55 -10.12 11.26
CA CYS A 667 -15.92 -10.04 10.78
C CYS A 667 -16.15 -10.85 9.49
N TYR A 668 -15.21 -10.81 8.54
CA TYR A 668 -15.31 -11.56 7.27
C TYR A 668 -15.06 -13.07 7.43
N SER A 669 -14.53 -13.53 8.56
CA SER A 669 -14.32 -14.97 8.82
C SER A 669 -15.60 -15.77 9.12
N SER A 670 -16.65 -15.12 9.64
CA SER A 670 -17.91 -15.76 10.03
C SER A 670 -19.04 -14.75 10.15
N ALA A 671 -20.23 -15.10 9.63
CA ALA A 671 -21.44 -14.30 9.81
C ALA A 671 -21.84 -14.11 11.29
N GLU A 672 -21.46 -15.06 12.17
CA GLU A 672 -21.66 -14.94 13.62
C GLU A 672 -20.83 -13.77 14.22
N ASN A 673 -19.65 -13.50 13.67
CA ASN A 673 -18.82 -12.37 14.08
C ASN A 673 -19.37 -11.03 13.56
N GLN A 674 -20.01 -11.03 12.38
CA GLN A 674 -20.80 -9.89 11.91
C GLN A 674 -22.02 -9.63 12.80
N ARG A 675 -22.67 -10.69 13.32
CA ARG A 675 -23.75 -10.57 14.32
C ARG A 675 -23.26 -9.98 15.64
N ARG A 676 -22.08 -10.39 16.15
CA ARG A 676 -21.43 -9.76 17.31
C ARG A 676 -21.09 -8.28 17.06
N MET A 677 -20.56 -7.95 15.89
CA MET A 677 -20.27 -6.55 15.50
C MET A 677 -21.54 -5.69 15.37
N LEU A 678 -22.63 -6.26 14.83
CA LEU A 678 -23.96 -5.64 14.79
C LEU A 678 -24.53 -5.40 16.19
N PHE A 679 -24.37 -6.35 17.12
CA PHE A 679 -24.88 -6.20 18.49
C PHE A 679 -24.27 -4.98 19.19
N ILE A 680 -22.95 -4.81 19.11
CA ILE A 680 -22.26 -3.68 19.73
C ILE A 680 -22.39 -2.35 18.96
N PHE A 681 -22.88 -2.38 17.71
CA PHE A 681 -22.79 -1.25 16.76
C PHE A 681 -23.30 0.08 17.33
N SER A 682 -24.55 0.12 17.81
CA SER A 682 -25.20 1.37 18.20
C SER A 682 -24.65 1.95 19.51
N GLU A 683 -24.27 1.12 20.47
CA GLU A 683 -23.66 1.58 21.73
C GLU A 683 -22.23 2.08 21.48
N THR A 684 -21.44 1.33 20.71
CA THR A 684 -20.05 1.69 20.39
C THR A 684 -19.98 2.94 19.52
N PHE A 685 -20.85 3.08 18.52
CA PHE A 685 -20.95 4.31 17.72
C PHE A 685 -21.42 5.51 18.56
N GLY A 686 -22.32 5.30 19.53
CA GLY A 686 -22.73 6.34 20.48
C GLY A 686 -21.59 6.81 21.39
N MET A 687 -20.76 5.90 21.89
CA MET A 687 -19.56 6.25 22.67
C MET A 687 -18.50 6.96 21.82
N LEU A 688 -18.29 6.54 20.58
CA LEU A 688 -17.37 7.21 19.65
C LEU A 688 -17.87 8.60 19.25
N ALA A 689 -19.18 8.81 19.15
CA ALA A 689 -19.79 10.14 18.98
C ALA A 689 -19.56 11.06 20.19
N GLN A 690 -19.73 10.55 21.41
CA GLN A 690 -19.43 11.30 22.63
C GLN A 690 -17.95 11.68 22.72
N LEU A 691 -17.05 10.73 22.44
CA LEU A 691 -15.60 10.98 22.40
C LEU A 691 -15.21 12.03 21.34
N HIS A 692 -15.87 12.03 20.18
CA HIS A 692 -15.66 13.00 19.11
C HIS A 692 -16.20 14.41 19.48
N ASP A 693 -17.30 14.50 20.23
CA ASP A 693 -17.83 15.77 20.76
C ASP A 693 -16.99 16.33 21.93
N GLU A 694 -16.14 15.50 22.56
CA GLU A 694 -15.25 15.87 23.68
C GLU A 694 -13.78 16.14 23.30
N LEU A 695 -13.42 16.09 22.00
CA LEU A 695 -12.04 16.28 21.52
C LEU A 695 -11.44 17.66 21.87
N ASP A 696 -10.21 17.65 22.36
CA ASP A 696 -9.38 18.85 22.50
C ASP A 696 -8.84 19.33 21.14
N ASN A 697 -8.53 20.63 21.02
CA ASN A 697 -8.10 21.27 19.75
C ASN A 697 -6.76 20.74 19.18
N GLU A 698 -6.06 19.88 19.91
CA GLU A 698 -4.77 19.26 19.54
C GLU A 698 -4.92 17.76 19.22
N GLN A 699 -6.14 17.20 19.31
CA GLN A 699 -6.43 15.79 19.03
C GLN A 699 -7.15 15.64 17.67
N GLU A 700 -6.69 14.70 16.85
CA GLU A 700 -7.37 14.31 15.62
C GLU A 700 -8.01 12.91 15.74
N MET A 701 -9.24 12.80 15.25
CA MET A 701 -10.03 11.57 15.18
C MET A 701 -10.64 11.46 13.78
N LEU A 702 -10.91 10.24 13.31
CA LEU A 702 -11.60 10.06 12.04
C LEU A 702 -13.04 10.63 12.14
N PRO A 703 -13.55 11.33 11.12
CA PRO A 703 -14.91 11.87 11.15
C PRO A 703 -15.95 10.76 11.38
N LEU A 704 -16.98 11.03 12.18
CA LEU A 704 -18.01 10.04 12.54
C LEU A 704 -18.68 9.36 11.34
N GLY A 705 -18.82 10.07 10.22
CA GLY A 705 -19.31 9.51 8.96
C GLY A 705 -18.41 8.41 8.39
N LEU A 706 -17.08 8.54 8.52
CA LEU A 706 -16.13 7.52 8.08
C LEU A 706 -16.07 6.34 9.05
N ILE A 707 -16.06 6.61 10.36
CA ILE A 707 -16.07 5.59 11.42
C ILE A 707 -17.26 4.63 11.25
N GLY A 708 -18.48 5.18 11.16
CA GLY A 708 -19.67 4.34 11.02
C GLY A 708 -19.75 3.63 9.67
N LEU A 709 -19.21 4.22 8.60
CA LEU A 709 -19.07 3.53 7.31
C LEU A 709 -18.10 2.35 7.38
N MET A 710 -16.99 2.44 8.13
CA MET A 710 -16.10 1.30 8.37
C MET A 710 -16.78 0.19 9.19
N MET A 711 -17.58 0.56 10.20
CA MET A 711 -18.35 -0.41 10.97
C MET A 711 -19.44 -1.11 10.15
N VAL A 712 -20.10 -0.38 9.23
CA VAL A 712 -21.02 -0.98 8.24
C VAL A 712 -20.28 -1.90 7.27
N ASP A 713 -19.10 -1.49 6.79
CA ASP A 713 -18.26 -2.29 5.88
C ASP A 713 -17.91 -3.66 6.47
N TRP A 714 -17.59 -3.71 7.77
CA TRP A 714 -17.31 -4.95 8.51
C TRP A 714 -18.52 -5.88 8.64
N ILE A 715 -19.74 -5.33 8.70
CA ILE A 715 -21.00 -6.09 8.82
C ILE A 715 -21.52 -6.58 7.46
N ASP A 716 -20.90 -6.19 6.34
CA ASP A 716 -21.37 -6.53 4.99
C ASP A 716 -21.41 -8.04 4.69
N PRO A 717 -22.60 -8.66 4.51
CA PRO A 717 -22.71 -10.10 4.30
C PRO A 717 -22.13 -10.56 2.95
N GLN A 718 -21.89 -9.64 2.01
CA GLN A 718 -21.20 -9.96 0.75
C GLN A 718 -19.68 -10.18 0.91
N LYS A 719 -19.12 -9.90 2.09
CA LYS A 719 -17.68 -10.01 2.38
C LYS A 719 -17.30 -11.24 3.21
N VAL A 720 -18.28 -12.00 3.71
CA VAL A 720 -18.03 -13.27 4.41
C VAL A 720 -17.33 -14.24 3.46
N VAL A 721 -16.21 -14.82 3.88
CA VAL A 721 -15.41 -15.70 3.03
C VAL A 721 -16.11 -17.05 2.86
N GLU A 722 -16.56 -17.35 1.65
CA GLU A 722 -17.18 -18.63 1.27
C GLU A 722 -16.24 -19.82 1.60
N ARG A 723 -16.68 -20.71 2.48
CA ARG A 723 -15.96 -21.94 2.90
C ARG A 723 -16.95 -23.06 3.23
N GLU A 724 -16.51 -24.31 3.16
CA GLU A 724 -17.35 -25.46 3.57
C GLU A 724 -17.81 -25.29 5.03
N GLY A 725 -19.14 -25.29 5.23
CA GLY A 725 -19.76 -25.12 6.55
C GLY A 725 -20.00 -23.68 7.01
N VAL A 726 -19.48 -22.67 6.31
CA VAL A 726 -19.77 -21.25 6.60
C VAL A 726 -20.85 -20.75 5.64
N GLN A 727 -21.93 -20.18 6.17
CA GLN A 727 -22.99 -19.52 5.40
C GLN A 727 -22.99 -18.02 5.72
N SER A 728 -23.25 -17.19 4.72
CA SER A 728 -23.46 -15.74 4.89
C SER A 728 -24.86 -15.48 5.44
N ASP A 729 -24.97 -14.54 6.37
CA ASP A 729 -26.25 -14.10 6.95
C ASP A 729 -26.74 -12.88 6.17
N LEU A 730 -27.51 -13.13 5.12
CA LEU A 730 -28.01 -12.07 4.22
C LEU A 730 -28.95 -11.08 4.94
N GLU A 731 -29.50 -11.45 6.11
CA GLU A 731 -30.38 -10.57 6.89
C GLU A 731 -29.63 -9.60 7.82
N VAL A 732 -28.33 -9.80 8.07
CA VAL A 732 -27.57 -8.96 9.03
C VAL A 732 -27.67 -7.46 8.70
N HIS A 733 -27.82 -7.10 7.42
CA HIS A 733 -27.99 -5.73 6.97
C HIS A 733 -29.42 -5.17 7.04
N ILE A 734 -30.48 -5.98 7.01
CA ILE A 734 -31.84 -5.48 7.32
C ILE A 734 -32.01 -5.28 8.83
N ASP A 735 -31.39 -6.13 9.64
CA ASP A 735 -31.31 -5.94 11.09
C ASP A 735 -30.43 -4.72 11.46
N LEU A 736 -29.33 -4.46 10.73
CA LEU A 736 -28.57 -3.21 10.84
C LEU A 736 -29.38 -1.98 10.44
N ALA A 737 -30.19 -2.06 9.37
CA ALA A 737 -31.11 -0.97 8.99
C ALA A 737 -32.09 -0.65 10.14
N MET A 738 -32.68 -1.67 10.76
CA MET A 738 -33.56 -1.49 11.92
C MET A 738 -32.82 -0.86 13.11
N SER A 739 -31.57 -1.26 13.39
CA SER A 739 -30.75 -0.68 14.45
C SER A 739 -30.45 0.81 14.19
N ILE A 740 -29.99 1.16 12.99
CA ILE A 740 -29.70 2.54 12.58
C ILE A 740 -30.96 3.42 12.65
N LEU A 741 -32.11 2.93 12.19
CA LEU A 741 -33.37 3.67 12.22
C LEU A 741 -33.92 3.87 13.65
N LYS A 742 -33.72 2.91 14.56
CA LYS A 742 -33.99 3.10 15.99
C LYS A 742 -33.09 4.17 16.58
N SER A 743 -31.77 4.12 16.33
CA SER A 743 -30.82 5.14 16.79
C SER A 743 -31.16 6.54 16.25
N ILE A 744 -31.64 6.67 15.01
CA ILE A 744 -32.11 7.93 14.41
C ILE A 744 -33.34 8.53 15.12
N LEU A 745 -34.17 7.71 15.76
CA LEU A 745 -35.35 8.14 16.52
C LEU A 745 -34.99 8.61 17.94
N SER A 746 -34.08 7.91 18.61
CA SER A 746 -33.64 8.24 19.98
C SER A 746 -32.63 9.38 20.03
N GLU A 747 -31.76 9.51 19.02
CA GLU A 747 -30.70 10.51 18.98
C GLU A 747 -31.24 11.95 18.87
N THR A 748 -30.51 12.89 19.47
CA THR A 748 -30.79 14.33 19.51
C THR A 748 -29.74 15.17 18.79
N SER A 749 -28.48 14.72 18.73
CA SER A 749 -27.40 15.41 18.02
C SER A 749 -27.64 15.42 16.51
N LYS A 750 -27.72 16.63 15.91
CA LYS A 750 -27.92 16.79 14.47
C LYS A 750 -26.72 16.30 13.63
N GLU A 751 -25.55 16.15 14.25
CA GLU A 751 -24.34 15.57 13.63
C GLU A 751 -24.48 14.04 13.52
N VAL A 752 -24.71 13.37 14.66
CA VAL A 752 -24.86 11.91 14.76
C VAL A 752 -26.06 11.43 13.92
N ARG A 753 -27.20 12.15 13.98
CA ARG A 753 -28.37 11.88 13.12
C ARG A 753 -28.08 12.05 11.62
N ARG A 754 -27.10 12.87 11.21
CA ARG A 754 -26.68 13.01 9.81
C ARG A 754 -25.76 11.85 9.39
N ALA A 755 -24.82 11.49 10.24
CA ALA A 755 -23.93 10.33 10.01
C ALA A 755 -24.75 9.05 9.83
N LEU A 756 -25.65 8.72 10.77
CA LEU A 756 -26.52 7.54 10.73
C LEU A 756 -27.34 7.42 9.43
N VAL A 757 -27.83 8.53 8.86
CA VAL A 757 -28.57 8.50 7.59
C VAL A 757 -27.68 8.18 6.39
N SER A 758 -26.41 8.61 6.42
CA SER A 758 -25.47 8.32 5.32
C SER A 758 -25.19 6.82 5.17
N PHE A 759 -25.29 6.07 6.27
CA PHE A 759 -25.03 4.62 6.33
C PHE A 759 -26.13 3.81 5.62
N LEU A 760 -27.40 4.25 5.72
CA LEU A 760 -28.55 3.57 5.10
C LEU A 760 -28.38 3.39 3.58
N GLY A 761 -27.73 4.35 2.91
CA GLY A 761 -27.43 4.29 1.48
C GLY A 761 -26.30 3.32 1.08
N LYS A 762 -25.74 2.57 2.03
CA LYS A 762 -24.66 1.58 1.81
C LYS A 762 -25.02 0.16 2.27
N LEU A 763 -26.25 -0.07 2.73
CA LEU A 763 -26.70 -1.38 3.21
C LEU A 763 -27.04 -2.31 2.03
N ASN A 764 -26.25 -3.36 1.87
CA ASN A 764 -26.56 -4.51 1.00
C ASN A 764 -27.74 -5.30 1.60
N LEU A 765 -28.97 -4.91 1.26
CA LEU A 765 -30.19 -5.55 1.76
C LEU A 765 -30.49 -6.89 1.04
N PRO A 766 -31.02 -7.92 1.74
CA PRO A 766 -31.35 -9.24 1.17
C PRO A 766 -32.43 -9.19 0.09
N GLU A 767 -32.58 -10.25 -0.71
CA GLU A 767 -33.70 -10.40 -1.64
C GLU A 767 -35.03 -10.76 -0.95
N ALA A 768 -36.12 -10.56 -1.69
CA ALA A 768 -37.50 -10.66 -1.18
C ALA A 768 -37.90 -12.08 -0.70
N GLU A 769 -37.15 -13.12 -1.07
CA GLU A 769 -37.33 -14.51 -0.63
C GLU A 769 -36.39 -14.91 0.53
N GLU A 770 -35.38 -14.08 0.83
CA GLU A 770 -34.31 -14.34 1.78
C GLU A 770 -34.55 -13.66 3.15
N ALA A 771 -35.54 -12.78 3.23
CA ALA A 771 -35.80 -11.90 4.36
C ALA A 771 -37.15 -12.16 5.04
N GLU A 772 -37.19 -12.11 6.36
CA GLU A 772 -38.43 -12.21 7.12
C GLU A 772 -39.35 -11.01 6.86
N ALA A 773 -40.60 -11.29 6.47
CA ALA A 773 -41.58 -10.26 6.12
C ALA A 773 -41.84 -9.25 7.26
N TRP A 774 -41.73 -9.67 8.52
CA TRP A 774 -41.90 -8.79 9.68
C TRP A 774 -40.76 -7.76 9.81
N LYS A 775 -39.52 -8.10 9.41
CA LYS A 775 -38.38 -7.16 9.38
C LYS A 775 -38.58 -6.09 8.31
N ILE A 776 -39.08 -6.49 7.14
CA ILE A 776 -39.42 -5.56 6.05
C ILE A 776 -40.50 -4.55 6.52
N GLN A 777 -41.52 -5.06 7.21
CA GLN A 777 -42.61 -4.25 7.77
C GLN A 777 -42.14 -3.36 8.94
N ALA A 778 -41.20 -3.84 9.76
CA ALA A 778 -40.57 -3.08 10.83
C ALA A 778 -39.77 -1.88 10.28
N VAL A 779 -39.02 -2.05 9.19
CA VAL A 779 -38.27 -0.96 8.55
C VAL A 779 -39.21 0.13 8.03
N GLU A 780 -40.29 -0.20 7.30
CA GLU A 780 -41.23 0.84 6.84
C GLU A 780 -41.98 1.50 8.02
N THR A 781 -42.29 0.76 9.08
CA THR A 781 -42.86 1.33 10.33
C THR A 781 -41.91 2.34 10.99
N LEU A 782 -40.60 2.04 11.02
CA LEU A 782 -39.58 2.96 11.52
C LEU A 782 -39.40 4.19 10.60
N LEU A 783 -39.43 4.00 9.27
CA LEU A 783 -39.40 5.10 8.29
C LEU A 783 -40.64 6.02 8.42
N SER A 784 -41.83 5.44 8.61
CA SER A 784 -43.07 6.16 8.94
C SER A 784 -42.92 6.96 10.24
N SER A 785 -42.38 6.33 11.29
CA SER A 785 -42.14 6.95 12.60
C SER A 785 -41.14 8.11 12.56
N ILE A 786 -40.08 8.01 11.74
CA ILE A 786 -39.11 9.10 11.55
C ILE A 786 -39.76 10.28 10.81
N ARG A 787 -40.55 10.01 9.76
CA ARG A 787 -41.27 11.04 8.99
C ARG A 787 -42.28 11.81 9.86
N SER A 788 -42.89 11.16 10.86
CA SER A 788 -43.91 11.76 11.73
C SER A 788 -43.34 12.36 13.04
N LYS A 789 -42.60 11.58 13.84
CA LYS A 789 -42.13 12.00 15.18
C LYS A 789 -40.81 12.77 15.18
N ARG A 790 -39.90 12.51 14.23
CA ARG A 790 -38.51 13.03 14.22
C ARG A 790 -38.01 13.40 12.81
N PRO A 791 -38.68 14.32 12.08
CA PRO A 791 -38.26 14.73 10.74
C PRO A 791 -36.86 15.37 10.72
N TYR A 792 -36.30 15.51 9.51
CA TYR A 792 -35.04 16.21 9.26
C TYR A 792 -35.29 17.65 8.77
N GLY A 793 -34.58 18.61 9.36
CA GLY A 793 -34.64 20.03 9.01
C GLY A 793 -33.82 20.41 7.78
N ASP A 794 -32.64 19.81 7.59
CA ASP A 794 -31.81 20.01 6.40
C ASP A 794 -32.31 19.18 5.21
N ALA A 795 -32.11 19.72 4.00
CA ALA A 795 -32.56 19.06 2.78
C ALA A 795 -31.75 17.81 2.43
N ALA A 796 -30.45 17.77 2.73
CA ALA A 796 -29.57 16.66 2.36
C ALA A 796 -29.95 15.36 3.09
N SER A 797 -30.08 15.40 4.41
CA SER A 797 -30.46 14.24 5.23
C SER A 797 -31.90 13.79 4.93
N ARG A 798 -32.82 14.73 4.73
CA ARG A 798 -34.20 14.43 4.30
C ARG A 798 -34.24 13.75 2.94
N ASN A 799 -33.45 14.20 1.97
CA ASN A 799 -33.37 13.61 0.63
C ASN A 799 -32.68 12.23 0.67
N ALA A 800 -31.66 12.03 1.51
CA ALA A 800 -31.04 10.72 1.71
C ALA A 800 -32.03 9.70 2.33
N MET A 801 -32.73 10.09 3.41
CA MET A 801 -33.78 9.27 4.03
C MET A 801 -34.91 8.93 3.04
N ASN A 802 -35.36 9.89 2.24
CA ASN A 802 -36.39 9.67 1.22
C ASN A 802 -35.89 8.77 0.06
N ARG A 803 -34.62 8.91 -0.37
CA ARG A 803 -34.01 8.01 -1.36
C ARG A 803 -33.96 6.56 -0.85
N PHE A 804 -33.49 6.35 0.38
CA PHE A 804 -33.48 5.01 1.01
C PHE A 804 -34.88 4.41 1.08
N GLY A 805 -35.87 5.12 1.65
CA GLY A 805 -37.24 4.61 1.74
C GLY A 805 -37.89 4.34 0.38
N THR A 806 -37.57 5.13 -0.65
CA THR A 806 -38.07 4.90 -2.02
C THR A 806 -37.43 3.65 -2.64
N ALA A 807 -36.13 3.45 -2.45
CA ALA A 807 -35.43 2.25 -2.89
C ALA A 807 -35.92 0.99 -2.15
N PHE A 808 -36.15 1.10 -0.84
CA PHE A 808 -36.69 0.04 0.01
C PHE A 808 -38.08 -0.41 -0.45
N ALA A 809 -39.01 0.53 -0.62
CA ALA A 809 -40.36 0.25 -1.11
C ALA A 809 -40.36 -0.31 -2.55
N LYS A 810 -39.39 0.09 -3.38
CA LYS A 810 -39.18 -0.47 -4.73
C LYS A 810 -38.63 -1.91 -4.70
N LYS A 811 -37.83 -2.28 -3.67
CA LYS A 811 -37.28 -3.64 -3.53
C LYS A 811 -38.28 -4.64 -2.97
N TYR A 812 -39.16 -4.23 -2.05
CA TYR A 812 -40.14 -5.13 -1.40
C TYR A 812 -41.61 -4.77 -1.68
N PRO A 813 -42.03 -4.60 -2.94
CA PRO A 813 -43.38 -4.12 -3.27
C PRO A 813 -44.47 -5.09 -2.80
N THR A 814 -44.21 -6.41 -2.87
CA THR A 814 -45.17 -7.47 -2.51
C THR A 814 -45.38 -7.64 -1.00
N GLN A 815 -44.36 -7.37 -0.17
CA GLN A 815 -44.41 -7.47 1.29
C GLN A 815 -45.07 -6.24 1.93
N LEU A 816 -45.10 -5.13 1.17
CA LEU A 816 -45.70 -3.86 1.55
C LEU A 816 -47.07 -3.63 0.87
N GLU A 817 -47.47 -4.46 -0.10
CA GLU A 817 -48.78 -4.36 -0.77
C GLU A 817 -49.92 -4.63 0.24
N GLY A 818 -50.72 -3.60 0.50
CA GLY A 818 -51.81 -3.67 1.48
C GLY A 818 -51.35 -3.64 2.94
N PHE A 819 -50.07 -3.34 3.22
CA PHE A 819 -49.57 -3.18 4.58
C PHE A 819 -50.35 -2.13 5.39
N ASN A 820 -50.65 -2.45 6.64
CA ASN A 820 -51.35 -1.57 7.57
C ASN A 820 -50.77 -1.68 8.98
N GLU A 821 -50.34 -0.55 9.53
CA GLU A 821 -49.61 -0.45 10.80
C GLU A 821 -50.42 -0.97 11.99
N ASP A 822 -51.74 -0.70 12.06
CA ASP A 822 -52.62 -1.22 13.12
C ASP A 822 -52.70 -2.76 13.10
N THR A 823 -52.77 -3.38 11.91
CA THR A 823 -52.79 -4.84 11.78
C THR A 823 -51.44 -5.49 12.08
N PHE A 824 -50.33 -4.80 11.79
CA PHE A 824 -48.99 -5.24 12.16
C PHE A 824 -48.77 -5.15 13.68
N ARG A 825 -49.19 -4.04 14.30
CA ARG A 825 -49.17 -3.83 15.76
C ARG A 825 -50.03 -4.84 16.54
N ALA A 826 -51.05 -5.42 15.89
CA ALA A 826 -51.89 -6.48 16.46
C ALA A 826 -51.31 -7.90 16.30
N HIS A 827 -50.13 -8.06 15.69
CA HIS A 827 -49.50 -9.37 15.47
C HIS A 827 -48.89 -9.92 16.78
N GLU A 828 -49.12 -11.20 17.09
CA GLU A 828 -48.71 -11.84 18.36
C GLU A 828 -47.18 -12.12 18.46
N GLN A 829 -46.34 -11.46 17.65
CA GLN A 829 -44.88 -11.58 17.70
C GLN A 829 -44.30 -10.67 18.79
N LYS A 830 -43.36 -11.20 19.58
CA LYS A 830 -42.71 -10.48 20.68
C LYS A 830 -41.89 -9.30 20.16
N GLU A 831 -41.20 -9.53 19.05
CA GLU A 831 -40.28 -8.61 18.38
C GLU A 831 -41.04 -7.38 17.85
N VAL A 832 -42.26 -7.59 17.36
CA VAL A 832 -43.18 -6.54 16.92
C VAL A 832 -43.76 -5.76 18.11
N SER A 833 -44.10 -6.44 19.21
CA SER A 833 -44.51 -5.76 20.46
C SER A 833 -43.38 -4.92 21.07
N GLU A 834 -42.13 -5.37 20.99
CA GLU A 834 -40.95 -4.63 21.47
C GLU A 834 -40.61 -3.46 20.53
N LEU A 835 -40.80 -3.61 19.22
CA LEU A 835 -40.70 -2.52 18.25
C LEU A 835 -41.70 -1.39 18.54
N PHE A 836 -42.99 -1.72 18.71
CA PHE A 836 -44.00 -0.71 18.99
C PHE A 836 -43.85 -0.09 20.38
N GLY A 837 -43.44 -0.85 21.40
CA GLY A 837 -43.08 -0.29 22.71
C GLY A 837 -41.98 0.76 22.61
N PHE A 838 -40.88 0.45 21.90
CA PHE A 838 -39.83 1.44 21.61
C PHE A 838 -40.37 2.66 20.87
N ILE A 839 -41.20 2.49 19.84
CA ILE A 839 -41.76 3.61 19.06
C ILE A 839 -42.72 4.46 19.91
N ASP A 840 -43.52 3.85 20.79
CA ASP A 840 -44.43 4.55 21.70
C ASP A 840 -43.64 5.44 22.69
N ASP A 841 -42.55 4.93 23.26
CA ASP A 841 -41.68 5.63 24.22
C ASP A 841 -40.88 6.81 23.61
N ILE A 842 -40.80 6.95 22.29
CA ILE A 842 -40.20 8.12 21.64
C ILE A 842 -41.14 9.34 21.72
N ASP A 843 -40.78 10.31 22.57
CA ASP A 843 -41.42 11.62 22.64
C ASP A 843 -41.43 12.34 21.27
N GLU A 844 -42.57 12.95 20.93
CA GLU A 844 -42.68 13.91 19.82
C GLU A 844 -41.92 15.19 20.15
N MET A 845 -40.81 15.45 19.46
CA MET A 845 -39.99 16.65 19.65
C MET A 845 -39.71 17.35 18.33
N ASP A 846 -40.15 18.60 18.22
CA ASP A 846 -39.81 19.49 17.12
C ASP A 846 -38.36 20.01 17.29
N VAL A 847 -37.41 19.29 16.70
CA VAL A 847 -35.96 19.54 16.82
C VAL A 847 -35.52 20.81 16.05
N ASP A 848 -36.39 21.45 15.27
CA ASP A 848 -36.08 22.68 14.54
C ASP A 848 -36.71 23.93 15.19
N ALA A 849 -37.83 23.79 15.91
CA ALA A 849 -38.51 24.88 16.64
C ALA A 849 -37.64 25.62 17.69
N GLN A 850 -36.49 25.09 18.10
CA GLN A 850 -35.57 25.75 19.04
C GLN A 850 -34.41 26.53 18.38
N SER A 851 -34.33 26.62 17.04
CA SER A 851 -33.18 27.23 16.35
C SER A 851 -33.40 28.60 15.67
N GLU A 852 -34.63 29.01 15.35
CA GLU A 852 -34.89 30.33 14.74
C GLU A 852 -34.79 31.52 15.73
N ALA A 853 -34.60 31.27 17.03
CA ALA A 853 -34.41 32.30 18.06
C ALA A 853 -32.91 32.66 18.32
N GLY A 854 -32.00 32.29 17.40
CA GLY A 854 -30.54 32.34 17.64
C GLY A 854 -29.72 33.44 16.95
N SER A 855 -30.23 34.15 15.94
CA SER A 855 -29.41 35.04 15.08
C SER A 855 -29.55 36.54 15.38
N THR A 856 -29.06 36.98 16.54
CA THR A 856 -28.82 38.41 16.81
C THR A 856 -27.37 38.72 17.21
N ARG A 857 -26.54 38.94 16.20
CA ARG A 857 -25.48 39.97 16.15
C ARG A 857 -24.52 40.02 17.35
N ARG A 858 -23.33 39.42 17.22
CA ARG A 858 -22.17 39.65 18.12
C ARG A 858 -21.89 41.16 18.27
N THR A 859 -22.20 41.74 19.42
CA THR A 859 -21.74 43.08 19.84
C THR A 859 -21.20 43.07 21.26
N ARG A 860 -19.89 43.35 21.39
CA ARG A 860 -19.10 43.72 22.58
C ARG A 860 -19.64 43.30 23.96
N ARG A 861 -18.97 42.30 24.56
CA ARG A 861 -18.83 42.19 26.03
C ARG A 861 -18.17 43.47 26.58
N THR A 862 -18.85 44.18 27.46
CA THR A 862 -18.25 45.05 28.49
C THR A 862 -18.99 44.83 29.80
N SER A 863 -18.28 44.86 30.93
CA SER A 863 -18.79 44.36 32.22
C SER A 863 -19.59 45.38 33.03
N ARG A 864 -20.40 44.88 33.98
CA ARG A 864 -20.39 45.37 35.37
C ARG A 864 -20.94 44.34 36.36
N ARG A 865 -20.62 44.55 37.65
CA ARG A 865 -20.70 43.57 38.75
C ARG A 865 -21.99 43.69 39.61
N PRO A 866 -22.31 42.68 40.45
CA PRO A 866 -23.57 42.61 41.19
C PRO A 866 -23.54 43.24 42.60
N MET A 867 -24.73 43.35 43.22
CA MET A 867 -24.99 43.63 44.64
C MET A 867 -26.38 43.04 45.02
N SER A 868 -26.69 42.66 46.26
CA SER A 868 -25.83 42.37 47.44
C SER A 868 -26.64 41.70 48.58
N MET A 869 -25.91 41.28 49.65
CA MET A 869 -26.37 40.84 50.99
C MET A 869 -26.80 39.36 51.12
N SER A 870 -26.34 38.58 52.12
CA SER A 870 -25.34 38.77 53.20
C SER A 870 -24.93 37.37 53.79
N ARG A 871 -24.10 37.14 54.83
CA ARG A 871 -23.57 38.01 55.91
C ARG A 871 -22.35 37.39 56.66
N ASP A 872 -21.49 38.27 57.19
CA ASP A 872 -20.68 38.19 58.43
C ASP A 872 -19.44 37.25 58.61
N SER A 873 -18.59 37.67 59.59
CA SER A 873 -17.50 36.96 60.29
C SER A 873 -16.19 36.52 59.57
N SER A 874 -15.25 37.48 59.50
CA SER A 874 -13.92 37.48 60.18
C SER A 874 -12.68 36.66 59.73
N GLU A 875 -11.57 37.42 59.65
CA GLU A 875 -10.14 37.11 59.94
C GLU A 875 -9.14 36.71 58.81
N LEU A 876 -7.84 36.90 59.14
CA LEU A 876 -6.62 37.10 58.30
C LEU A 876 -5.53 36.07 58.71
N PRO A 877 -4.32 35.94 58.08
CA PRO A 877 -3.60 36.81 57.11
C PRO A 877 -3.24 36.03 55.79
N THR A 878 -2.12 36.14 55.03
CA THR A 878 -0.79 36.79 55.18
C THR A 878 -0.03 37.01 53.84
N ASP A 879 0.70 38.13 53.76
CA ASP A 879 2.06 38.39 53.22
C ASP A 879 2.60 37.96 51.83
N MET A 880 2.93 39.02 51.06
CA MET A 880 4.24 39.39 50.46
C MET A 880 4.60 39.16 48.97
N ASP A 881 4.87 40.32 48.31
CA ASP A 881 6.06 40.74 47.52
C ASP A 881 6.44 40.10 46.16
N ASP A 882 7.04 40.83 45.18
CA ASP A 882 7.08 42.28 44.86
C ASP A 882 7.70 42.51 43.43
N THR A 883 7.53 43.69 42.82
CA THR A 883 8.29 44.29 41.65
C THR A 883 8.28 43.58 40.27
N THR A 884 8.62 44.11 39.08
CA THR A 884 8.64 45.44 38.34
C THR A 884 8.88 45.13 36.81
N THR A 885 8.80 45.97 35.75
CA THR A 885 8.71 47.44 35.53
C THR A 885 8.11 47.82 34.13
N ALA A 886 7.92 49.14 33.92
CA ALA A 886 7.91 49.99 32.69
C ALA A 886 8.79 49.61 31.47
N ALA A 887 8.73 50.23 30.25
CA ALA A 887 7.80 51.13 29.46
C ALA A 887 8.47 51.39 28.06
N GLY A 888 8.00 52.16 27.04
CA GLY A 888 6.82 53.01 26.74
C GLY A 888 7.09 54.02 25.59
N SER A 889 6.13 54.91 25.23
CA SER A 889 6.20 56.07 24.27
C SER A 889 6.44 55.79 22.75
N SER A 890 6.00 56.61 21.76
CA SER A 890 5.11 57.80 21.70
C SER A 890 4.72 58.20 20.24
N ASP A 891 3.52 58.78 20.05
CA ASP A 891 3.01 59.89 19.16
C ASP A 891 3.67 60.22 17.78
N GLY A 892 3.00 60.70 16.71
CA GLY A 892 1.60 61.13 16.42
C GLY A 892 1.21 60.79 14.94
N ASP A 893 0.40 61.50 14.11
CA ASP A 893 -0.45 62.71 14.16
C ASP A 893 -1.49 62.69 12.97
N ASP A 894 -2.39 63.69 12.83
CA ASP A 894 -3.57 63.73 11.91
C ASP A 894 -3.40 64.34 10.48
N ILE A 895 -4.36 64.06 9.56
CA ILE A 895 -5.09 65.06 8.71
C ILE A 895 -6.28 64.44 7.91
N ASP A 896 -7.31 65.27 7.65
CA ASP A 896 -8.68 64.98 7.13
C ASP A 896 -8.87 64.86 5.60
N ALA A 897 -9.90 64.13 5.12
CA ALA A 897 -10.64 64.38 3.84
C ALA A 897 -11.96 63.57 3.61
N ALA A 898 -13.00 63.93 4.35
CA ALA A 898 -14.45 63.60 4.27
C ALA A 898 -15.22 63.16 2.97
N VAL A 899 -16.47 62.69 3.22
CA VAL A 899 -17.74 62.75 2.41
C VAL A 899 -18.37 61.41 1.93
N ALA A 900 -19.71 61.30 2.08
CA ALA A 900 -20.56 60.16 1.71
C ALA A 900 -21.91 60.60 1.09
N PRO A 901 -22.77 59.68 0.60
CA PRO A 901 -24.23 59.90 0.63
C PRO A 901 -25.07 58.67 1.12
N LYS A 902 -26.41 58.80 1.13
CA LYS A 902 -27.36 57.88 1.80
C LYS A 902 -28.62 57.54 0.95
N LYS A 903 -29.13 56.30 1.11
CA LYS A 903 -30.55 55.85 1.17
C LYS A 903 -31.59 56.20 0.06
N MET A 904 -32.12 55.14 -0.61
CA MET A 904 -33.56 54.70 -0.73
C MET A 904 -34.68 55.67 -1.30
N PRO A 905 -35.95 55.24 -1.61
CA PRO A 905 -36.58 53.89 -1.75
C PRO A 905 -37.60 53.66 -2.95
N SER A 906 -37.97 52.38 -3.17
CA SER A 906 -39.33 51.81 -3.47
C SER A 906 -40.23 52.09 -4.71
N ARG A 907 -40.67 50.97 -5.35
CA ARG A 907 -42.00 50.59 -5.93
C ARG A 907 -42.82 51.55 -6.84
N ALA A 908 -43.23 51.08 -8.05
CA ALA A 908 -44.66 50.81 -8.43
C ALA A 908 -44.89 50.24 -9.87
N ARG A 909 -46.05 49.57 -10.09
CA ARG A 909 -46.61 49.00 -11.34
C ARG A 909 -46.88 50.08 -12.43
N LYS A 910 -47.04 49.82 -13.75
CA LYS A 910 -48.02 48.91 -14.43
C LYS A 910 -47.74 48.78 -15.97
N ALA A 911 -48.38 47.81 -16.64
CA ALA A 911 -48.09 47.35 -18.03
C ALA A 911 -48.77 48.10 -19.20
N THR A 912 -48.31 47.87 -20.45
CA THR A 912 -49.14 47.59 -21.67
C THR A 912 -48.34 47.05 -22.89
N THR A 913 -48.93 46.08 -23.63
CA THR A 913 -48.76 45.74 -25.09
C THR A 913 -47.36 45.81 -25.75
N GLY A 914 -46.69 44.76 -26.25
CA GLY A 914 -47.13 43.61 -27.06
C GLY A 914 -46.37 43.59 -28.41
N GLY A 915 -45.80 42.45 -28.86
CA GLY A 915 -45.14 42.35 -30.20
C GLY A 915 -43.97 41.34 -30.33
N THR A 916 -44.29 40.05 -30.40
CA THR A 916 -43.47 38.89 -30.86
C THR A 916 -42.02 39.10 -31.35
N MET A 917 -41.07 38.47 -30.65
CA MET A 917 -39.92 37.77 -31.25
C MET A 917 -39.73 36.42 -30.51
N HIS A 918 -39.11 35.43 -31.16
CA HIS A 918 -38.70 34.20 -30.48
C HIS A 918 -37.50 34.47 -29.58
N ALA A 919 -37.53 33.92 -28.36
CA ALA A 919 -36.36 33.67 -27.54
C ALA A 919 -36.19 32.16 -27.43
N VAL A 920 -34.94 31.71 -27.38
CA VAL A 920 -34.59 30.35 -26.91
C VAL A 920 -34.41 30.46 -25.40
N GLU A 921 -34.93 29.49 -24.67
CA GLU A 921 -34.66 29.34 -23.24
C GLU A 921 -33.36 28.53 -23.14
N GLU A 922 -32.29 29.16 -22.61
CA GLU A 922 -31.07 28.47 -22.24
C GLU A 922 -31.27 27.91 -20.83
N GLU A 923 -31.38 26.58 -20.72
CA GLU A 923 -31.51 25.90 -19.42
C GLU A 923 -30.12 25.76 -18.77
N ASP A 924 -30.03 26.19 -17.52
CA ASP A 924 -28.77 26.29 -16.75
C ASP A 924 -28.46 24.93 -16.10
N GLU A 925 -28.11 23.94 -16.93
CA GLU A 925 -27.78 22.59 -16.49
C GLU A 925 -26.47 22.57 -15.68
N GLY A 926 -26.61 22.59 -14.35
CA GLY A 926 -25.53 22.28 -13.43
C GLY A 926 -25.16 20.79 -13.55
N VAL A 927 -24.06 20.51 -14.23
CA VAL A 927 -23.50 19.15 -14.33
C VAL A 927 -23.02 18.70 -12.94
N GLU A 928 -23.87 17.94 -12.26
CA GLU A 928 -23.40 16.94 -11.30
C GLU A 928 -22.65 15.87 -12.12
N GLU A 929 -21.46 15.46 -11.68
CA GLU A 929 -20.77 14.30 -12.28
C GLU A 929 -21.46 13.03 -11.78
N GLU A 930 -22.63 12.75 -12.34
CA GLU A 930 -23.23 11.42 -12.29
C GLU A 930 -22.37 10.48 -13.15
N ASP A 931 -21.77 9.46 -12.52
CA ASP A 931 -21.39 8.23 -13.20
C ASP A 931 -22.69 7.52 -13.65
N GLU A 932 -23.34 8.04 -14.70
CA GLU A 932 -24.39 7.28 -15.39
C GLU A 932 -23.77 5.97 -15.93
N ASP A 933 -24.36 4.84 -15.55
CA ASP A 933 -24.13 3.53 -16.19
C ASP A 933 -24.68 3.56 -17.63
N VAL A 934 -24.02 4.31 -18.51
CA VAL A 934 -24.37 4.39 -19.93
C VAL A 934 -24.05 3.04 -20.57
N GLU A 935 -25.07 2.19 -20.71
CA GLU A 935 -25.05 0.94 -21.49
C GLU A 935 -24.65 1.25 -22.95
N SER A 936 -23.34 1.34 -23.21
CA SER A 936 -22.81 1.77 -24.50
C SER A 936 -23.16 0.76 -25.60
N LYS A 937 -24.01 1.16 -26.55
CA LYS A 937 -24.63 0.25 -27.51
C LYS A 937 -23.71 -0.09 -28.67
N PHE A 938 -23.87 -1.29 -29.22
CA PHE A 938 -23.10 -1.74 -30.38
C PHE A 938 -23.35 -0.88 -31.64
N SER A 939 -24.56 -0.32 -31.78
CA SER A 939 -24.93 0.64 -32.83
C SER A 939 -24.31 2.03 -32.66
N GLU A 940 -23.87 2.39 -31.44
CA GLU A 940 -23.29 3.69 -31.07
C GLU A 940 -21.75 3.67 -31.03
N ARG A 941 -21.11 2.53 -31.31
CA ARG A 941 -19.65 2.39 -31.29
C ARG A 941 -18.94 3.23 -32.35
N ASP A 942 -17.73 3.67 -32.03
CA ASP A 942 -16.80 4.22 -33.02
C ASP A 942 -16.50 3.18 -34.12
N LEU A 943 -16.60 3.61 -35.37
CA LEU A 943 -16.18 2.85 -36.56
C LEU A 943 -14.85 3.38 -37.07
N PRO A 944 -13.98 2.53 -37.67
CA PRO A 944 -12.70 2.97 -38.20
C PRO A 944 -12.89 3.83 -39.46
N ASP A 945 -12.44 5.09 -39.42
CA ASP A 945 -12.36 5.93 -40.61
C ASP A 945 -11.01 5.73 -41.31
N HIS A 946 -11.05 5.16 -42.51
CA HIS A 946 -9.87 4.89 -43.33
C HIS A 946 -9.51 6.04 -44.30
N SER A 947 -10.26 7.14 -44.32
CA SER A 947 -10.08 8.25 -45.28
C SER A 947 -8.72 8.95 -45.16
N TYR A 948 -8.11 8.89 -43.97
CA TYR A 948 -6.79 9.45 -43.65
C TYR A 948 -5.70 8.40 -43.35
N ARG A 949 -5.97 7.09 -43.55
CA ARG A 949 -4.94 6.04 -43.33
C ARG A 949 -3.96 5.94 -44.51
N ASP A 950 -2.66 6.09 -44.22
CA ASP A 950 -1.62 5.57 -45.12
C ASP A 950 -1.19 4.15 -44.71
N TRP A 951 -1.52 3.20 -45.58
CA TRP A 951 -1.15 1.79 -45.42
C TRP A 951 0.35 1.52 -45.69
N ALA A 952 1.09 2.51 -46.20
CA ALA A 952 2.56 2.43 -46.31
C ALA A 952 3.27 2.72 -44.98
N GLU A 953 2.73 3.64 -44.18
CA GLU A 953 3.26 4.03 -42.86
C GLU A 953 2.94 2.95 -41.81
N ARG A 954 1.68 2.52 -41.73
CA ARG A 954 1.25 1.40 -40.88
C ARG A 954 0.21 0.55 -41.59
N ALA A 955 0.46 -0.76 -41.66
CA ALA A 955 -0.49 -1.73 -42.22
C ALA A 955 -1.79 -1.81 -41.42
N PHE A 956 -2.75 -2.60 -41.91
CA PHE A 956 -4.03 -2.82 -41.24
C PHE A 956 -3.81 -3.53 -39.89
N THR A 957 -4.18 -2.88 -38.79
CA THR A 957 -3.89 -3.34 -37.42
C THR A 957 -5.11 -4.01 -36.80
N VAL A 958 -4.95 -5.27 -36.38
CA VAL A 958 -5.96 -6.03 -35.63
C VAL A 958 -5.62 -5.99 -34.14
N GLY A 959 -6.53 -5.44 -33.33
CA GLY A 959 -6.44 -5.47 -31.87
C GLY A 959 -7.09 -6.72 -31.29
N ILE A 960 -6.43 -7.38 -30.34
CA ILE A 960 -6.94 -8.55 -29.62
C ILE A 960 -6.98 -8.24 -28.11
N GLY A 961 -8.15 -7.82 -27.64
CA GLY A 961 -8.41 -7.43 -26.25
C GLY A 961 -9.07 -8.54 -25.42
N GLY A 962 -9.04 -8.42 -24.08
CA GLY A 962 -9.74 -9.35 -23.20
C GLY A 962 -9.00 -9.77 -21.91
N PRO A 963 -9.71 -10.40 -20.94
CA PRO A 963 -9.16 -10.66 -19.61
C PRO A 963 -7.99 -11.64 -19.56
N VAL A 964 -7.24 -11.60 -18.45
CA VAL A 964 -6.21 -12.59 -18.11
C VAL A 964 -6.79 -14.01 -18.26
N GLY A 965 -6.05 -14.89 -18.93
CA GLY A 965 -6.43 -16.29 -19.09
C GLY A 965 -7.58 -16.56 -20.08
N SER A 966 -8.19 -15.54 -20.70
CA SER A 966 -9.25 -15.72 -21.72
C SER A 966 -8.81 -16.46 -22.99
N GLY A 967 -7.49 -16.55 -23.21
CA GLY A 967 -6.88 -17.29 -24.32
C GLY A 967 -6.53 -16.41 -25.53
N LYS A 968 -6.30 -15.11 -25.32
CA LYS A 968 -5.84 -14.15 -26.34
C LYS A 968 -4.56 -14.62 -27.06
N THR A 969 -3.49 -14.89 -26.33
CA THR A 969 -2.21 -15.40 -26.88
C THR A 969 -2.38 -16.70 -27.65
N ALA A 970 -3.27 -17.57 -27.19
CA ALA A 970 -3.59 -18.82 -27.87
C ALA A 970 -4.35 -18.59 -29.18
N LEU A 971 -5.26 -17.61 -29.22
CA LEU A 971 -5.92 -17.18 -30.45
C LEU A 971 -4.92 -16.55 -31.40
N LEU A 972 -4.06 -15.65 -30.93
CA LEU A 972 -3.02 -15.01 -31.73
C LEU A 972 -2.03 -16.03 -32.31
N LEU A 973 -1.60 -17.03 -31.52
CA LEU A 973 -0.82 -18.16 -32.01
C LEU A 973 -1.52 -18.91 -33.16
N ALA A 974 -2.82 -19.17 -33.03
CA ALA A 974 -3.61 -19.86 -34.03
C ALA A 974 -3.81 -19.01 -35.31
N LEU A 975 -4.06 -17.71 -35.17
CA LEU A 975 -4.16 -16.75 -36.27
C LEU A 975 -2.82 -16.62 -37.01
N CYS A 976 -1.70 -16.47 -36.30
CA CYS A 976 -0.36 -16.43 -36.89
C CYS A 976 -0.06 -17.71 -37.69
N ARG A 977 -0.30 -18.90 -37.11
CA ARG A 977 -0.10 -20.18 -37.80
C ARG A 977 -1.02 -20.36 -39.01
N GLY A 978 -2.23 -19.82 -38.98
CA GLY A 978 -3.21 -19.93 -40.08
C GLY A 978 -3.04 -18.89 -41.21
N LEU A 979 -2.42 -17.74 -40.94
CA LEU A 979 -2.32 -16.63 -41.91
C LEU A 979 -0.92 -16.43 -42.50
N ARG A 980 0.15 -16.75 -41.77
CA ARG A 980 1.55 -16.42 -42.18
C ARG A 980 2.02 -17.04 -43.51
N ASP A 981 1.40 -18.13 -43.93
CA ASP A 981 1.77 -18.85 -45.15
C ASP A 981 1.14 -18.21 -46.41
N GLU A 982 0.09 -17.38 -46.23
CA GLU A 982 -0.60 -16.63 -47.30
C GLU A 982 -0.39 -15.09 -47.20
N TYR A 983 -0.13 -14.56 -46.00
CA TYR A 983 -0.05 -13.11 -45.72
C TYR A 983 1.23 -12.72 -44.98
N ASN A 984 1.83 -11.59 -45.38
CA ASN A 984 3.02 -11.04 -44.72
C ASN A 984 2.65 -10.30 -43.43
N ILE A 985 2.83 -10.96 -42.27
CA ILE A 985 2.37 -10.45 -40.96
C ILE A 985 3.49 -10.28 -39.92
N ALA A 986 3.24 -9.43 -38.93
CA ALA A 986 4.06 -9.25 -37.72
C ALA A 986 3.19 -8.92 -36.50
N VAL A 987 3.76 -9.00 -35.30
CA VAL A 987 3.04 -9.00 -34.02
C VAL A 987 3.66 -8.04 -32.99
N VAL A 988 2.81 -7.33 -32.26
CA VAL A 988 3.12 -6.68 -30.98
C VAL A 988 2.31 -7.37 -29.87
N THR A 989 2.95 -7.72 -28.75
CA THR A 989 2.29 -8.25 -27.55
C THR A 989 2.51 -7.31 -26.37
N ASN A 990 1.43 -6.87 -25.73
CA ASN A 990 1.51 -6.01 -24.55
C ASN A 990 1.38 -6.83 -23.28
N ASP A 991 2.30 -6.62 -22.36
CA ASP A 991 2.35 -7.28 -21.06
C ASP A 991 2.56 -6.19 -19.99
N ILE A 992 2.20 -6.44 -18.73
CA ILE A 992 2.28 -5.40 -17.70
C ILE A 992 3.72 -5.25 -17.19
N PHE A 993 4.39 -6.38 -16.91
CA PHE A 993 5.72 -6.41 -16.28
C PHE A 993 6.67 -7.49 -16.84
N THR A 994 6.23 -8.28 -17.83
CA THR A 994 6.96 -9.46 -18.33
C THR A 994 7.04 -9.47 -19.87
N ARG A 995 7.53 -10.57 -20.46
CA ARG A 995 7.47 -10.83 -21.90
C ARG A 995 6.87 -12.21 -22.20
N GLU A 996 6.13 -12.79 -21.26
CA GLU A 996 5.65 -14.19 -21.34
C GLU A 996 4.79 -14.42 -22.57
N ASP A 997 3.96 -13.47 -22.99
CA ASP A 997 3.17 -13.58 -24.23
C ASP A 997 4.06 -13.56 -25.50
N GLN A 998 5.08 -12.69 -25.57
CA GLN A 998 6.08 -12.70 -26.66
C GLN A 998 6.85 -14.03 -26.67
N GLU A 999 7.34 -14.47 -25.51
CA GLU A 999 8.14 -15.68 -25.37
C GLU A 999 7.29 -16.93 -25.59
N PHE A 1000 5.99 -16.91 -25.27
CA PHE A 1000 5.05 -17.97 -25.60
C PHE A 1000 4.89 -18.10 -27.12
N LEU A 1001 4.70 -16.99 -27.84
CA LEU A 1001 4.62 -17.00 -29.30
C LEU A 1001 5.93 -17.45 -29.96
N ILE A 1002 7.09 -17.07 -29.42
CA ILE A 1002 8.40 -17.54 -29.89
C ILE A 1002 8.57 -19.04 -29.62
N ARG A 1003 8.34 -19.51 -28.38
CA ARG A 1003 8.47 -20.94 -27.99
C ARG A 1003 7.51 -21.86 -28.76
N ASN A 1004 6.42 -21.32 -29.31
CA ASN A 1004 5.43 -22.05 -30.10
C ASN A 1004 5.60 -21.85 -31.63
N ASP A 1005 6.72 -21.29 -32.11
CA ASP A 1005 6.96 -21.03 -33.53
C ASP A 1005 5.78 -20.29 -34.21
N ALA A 1006 5.26 -19.22 -33.61
CA ALA A 1006 4.17 -18.43 -34.20
C ALA A 1006 4.62 -17.73 -35.49
N LEU A 1007 5.72 -16.98 -35.38
CA LEU A 1007 6.44 -16.24 -36.43
C LEU A 1007 7.94 -16.23 -36.09
N PRO A 1008 8.83 -15.89 -37.03
CA PRO A 1008 10.24 -15.59 -36.72
C PRO A 1008 10.35 -14.51 -35.63
N LYS A 1009 11.28 -14.70 -34.67
CA LYS A 1009 11.42 -13.87 -33.46
C LYS A 1009 11.51 -12.38 -33.79
N GLU A 1010 12.22 -12.03 -34.85
CA GLU A 1010 12.46 -10.65 -35.30
C GLU A 1010 11.19 -9.92 -35.76
N ARG A 1011 10.06 -10.64 -35.97
CA ARG A 1011 8.72 -10.13 -36.31
C ARG A 1011 7.75 -10.06 -35.11
N ILE A 1012 8.22 -10.33 -33.90
CA ILE A 1012 7.41 -10.25 -32.67
C ILE A 1012 8.07 -9.23 -31.73
N ARG A 1013 7.36 -8.17 -31.33
CA ARG A 1013 7.80 -7.17 -30.35
C ARG A 1013 7.00 -7.32 -29.06
N ALA A 1014 7.66 -7.29 -27.90
CA ALA A 1014 7.00 -7.08 -26.62
C ALA A 1014 6.96 -5.58 -26.29
N ILE A 1015 5.89 -5.15 -25.61
CA ILE A 1015 5.84 -3.87 -24.91
C ILE A 1015 5.44 -4.14 -23.47
N GLU A 1016 6.35 -3.86 -22.55
CA GLU A 1016 6.08 -3.81 -21.12
C GLU A 1016 5.38 -2.48 -20.82
N THR A 1017 4.08 -2.51 -20.59
CA THR A 1017 3.25 -1.30 -20.42
C THR A 1017 3.49 -0.60 -19.09
N GLY A 1018 4.02 -1.30 -18.09
CA GLY A 1018 4.40 -0.73 -16.78
C GLY A 1018 3.23 -0.12 -15.99
N GLY A 1019 1.98 -0.45 -16.33
CA GLY A 1019 0.79 0.19 -15.78
C GLY A 1019 -0.50 -0.54 -16.19
N CYS A 1020 -1.66 0.08 -15.98
CA CYS A 1020 -2.92 -0.58 -16.33
C CYS A 1020 -3.01 -0.80 -17.85
N PRO A 1021 -3.20 -2.05 -18.35
CA PRO A 1021 -3.02 -2.37 -19.77
C PRO A 1021 -4.02 -1.68 -20.69
N HIS A 1022 -5.21 -1.31 -20.18
CA HIS A 1022 -6.20 -0.56 -20.94
C HIS A 1022 -5.69 0.83 -21.38
N ALA A 1023 -4.85 1.49 -20.57
CA ALA A 1023 -4.31 2.81 -20.89
C ALA A 1023 -3.38 2.74 -22.10
N ALA A 1024 -2.54 1.70 -22.18
CA ALA A 1024 -1.59 1.50 -23.28
C ALA A 1024 -2.24 1.17 -24.63
N ILE A 1025 -3.53 0.77 -24.64
CA ILE A 1025 -4.30 0.48 -25.87
C ILE A 1025 -5.37 1.53 -26.19
N ARG A 1026 -5.63 2.49 -25.29
CA ARG A 1026 -6.72 3.48 -25.41
C ARG A 1026 -6.30 4.94 -25.20
N GLU A 1027 -5.46 5.21 -24.20
CA GLU A 1027 -5.15 6.57 -23.72
C GLU A 1027 -3.76 7.04 -24.18
N ASP A 1028 -2.73 6.21 -23.96
CA ASP A 1028 -1.39 6.42 -24.52
C ASP A 1028 -0.99 5.21 -25.36
N ILE A 1029 -1.35 5.28 -26.64
CA ILE A 1029 -1.03 4.26 -27.64
C ILE A 1029 0.35 4.43 -28.26
N SER A 1030 1.19 5.38 -27.80
CA SER A 1030 2.40 5.82 -28.51
C SER A 1030 3.44 4.72 -28.69
N ALA A 1031 3.74 3.95 -27.64
CA ALA A 1031 4.68 2.81 -27.71
C ALA A 1031 4.18 1.72 -28.67
N ASN A 1032 2.88 1.40 -28.60
CA ASN A 1032 2.21 0.45 -29.48
C ASN A 1032 2.29 0.89 -30.95
N LEU A 1033 1.96 2.15 -31.21
CA LEU A 1033 1.98 2.77 -32.53
C LEU A 1033 3.39 2.71 -33.16
N GLY A 1034 4.41 3.13 -32.40
CA GLY A 1034 5.80 3.10 -32.85
C GLY A 1034 6.33 1.70 -33.16
N ALA A 1035 6.00 0.69 -32.35
CA ALA A 1035 6.40 -0.70 -32.63
C ALA A 1035 5.71 -1.27 -33.87
N LEU A 1036 4.45 -0.91 -34.12
CA LEU A 1036 3.71 -1.30 -35.32
C LEU A 1036 4.30 -0.64 -36.59
N GLU A 1037 4.70 0.63 -36.50
CA GLU A 1037 5.35 1.37 -37.59
C GLU A 1037 6.78 0.89 -37.86
N GLU A 1038 7.56 0.54 -36.82
CA GLU A 1038 8.86 -0.11 -36.96
C GLU A 1038 8.73 -1.46 -37.69
N LEU A 1039 7.81 -2.32 -37.27
CA LEU A 1039 7.54 -3.60 -37.93
C LEU A 1039 7.06 -3.42 -39.38
N GLN A 1040 6.27 -2.38 -39.67
CA GLN A 1040 5.88 -2.06 -41.05
C GLN A 1040 7.07 -1.63 -41.90
N ALA A 1041 7.92 -0.74 -41.39
CA ALA A 1041 9.10 -0.25 -42.09
C ALA A 1041 10.14 -1.35 -42.35
N LEU A 1042 10.32 -2.27 -41.40
CA LEU A 1042 11.26 -3.39 -41.52
C LEU A 1042 10.77 -4.50 -42.45
N TYR A 1043 9.48 -4.83 -42.44
CA TYR A 1043 8.96 -6.05 -43.09
C TYR A 1043 7.93 -5.82 -44.21
N ASN A 1044 7.45 -4.58 -44.42
CA ASN A 1044 6.41 -4.23 -45.40
C ASN A 1044 5.19 -5.17 -45.30
N THR A 1045 4.63 -5.26 -44.10
CA THR A 1045 3.51 -6.15 -43.77
C THR A 1045 2.21 -5.76 -44.48
N GLU A 1046 1.31 -6.74 -44.63
CA GLU A 1046 -0.04 -6.58 -45.14
C GLU A 1046 -1.06 -6.39 -44.00
N MET A 1047 -0.80 -7.04 -42.86
CA MET A 1047 -1.55 -6.91 -41.61
C MET A 1047 -0.58 -6.96 -40.43
N LEU A 1048 -0.95 -6.28 -39.34
CA LEU A 1048 -0.27 -6.33 -38.05
C LEU A 1048 -1.25 -6.76 -36.97
N PHE A 1049 -0.76 -7.51 -35.98
CA PHE A 1049 -1.52 -7.82 -34.77
C PHE A 1049 -0.94 -7.06 -33.59
N VAL A 1050 -1.83 -6.57 -32.72
CA VAL A 1050 -1.48 -6.04 -31.40
C VAL A 1050 -2.35 -6.74 -30.36
N GLU A 1051 -1.72 -7.42 -29.39
CA GLU A 1051 -2.39 -8.03 -28.25
C GLU A 1051 -2.34 -7.09 -27.03
N SER A 1052 -3.41 -7.02 -26.24
CA SER A 1052 -3.43 -6.28 -24.97
C SER A 1052 -2.91 -7.12 -23.80
N GLY A 1053 -2.60 -6.46 -22.69
CA GLY A 1053 -2.29 -7.16 -21.44
C GLY A 1053 -3.52 -7.77 -20.76
N GLY A 1054 -3.42 -8.00 -19.46
CA GLY A 1054 -4.53 -8.51 -18.64
C GLY A 1054 -5.65 -7.49 -18.41
N ASP A 1055 -6.60 -7.39 -19.34
CA ASP A 1055 -7.66 -6.37 -19.29
C ASP A 1055 -8.81 -6.70 -18.31
N ASN A 1056 -9.60 -5.67 -18.00
CA ASN A 1056 -10.96 -5.81 -17.47
C ASN A 1056 -12.02 -5.59 -18.58
N LEU A 1057 -13.29 -5.80 -18.26
CA LEU A 1057 -14.40 -5.65 -19.24
C LEU A 1057 -14.65 -4.20 -19.72
N ALA A 1058 -14.06 -3.21 -19.05
CA ALA A 1058 -14.14 -1.80 -19.44
C ALA A 1058 -13.10 -1.41 -20.52
N ALA A 1059 -12.08 -2.24 -20.74
CA ALA A 1059 -11.07 -2.01 -21.75
C ALA A 1059 -11.63 -2.17 -23.18
N ASN A 1060 -11.30 -1.21 -24.04
CA ASN A 1060 -11.50 -1.28 -25.49
C ASN A 1060 -10.35 -0.51 -26.17
N TYR A 1061 -9.98 -0.91 -27.40
CA TYR A 1061 -8.91 -0.24 -28.14
C TYR A 1061 -9.33 1.14 -28.64
N SER A 1062 -8.39 2.08 -28.69
CA SER A 1062 -8.53 3.28 -29.52
C SER A 1062 -8.59 2.89 -31.00
N ARG A 1063 -9.49 3.52 -31.76
CA ARG A 1063 -9.57 3.40 -33.23
C ARG A 1063 -8.36 4.00 -33.95
N GLU A 1064 -7.55 4.82 -33.28
CA GLU A 1064 -6.25 5.25 -33.81
C GLU A 1064 -5.22 4.10 -33.77
N LEU A 1065 -5.35 3.16 -32.82
CA LEU A 1065 -4.47 1.99 -32.70
C LEU A 1065 -4.95 0.79 -33.54
N ALA A 1066 -6.23 0.42 -33.47
CA ALA A 1066 -6.76 -0.79 -34.13
C ALA A 1066 -7.84 -0.50 -35.18
N ASP A 1067 -7.61 -0.94 -36.42
CA ASP A 1067 -8.56 -0.89 -37.52
C ASP A 1067 -9.70 -1.92 -37.37
N TYR A 1068 -9.44 -3.03 -36.68
CA TYR A 1068 -10.44 -4.08 -36.40
C TYR A 1068 -10.21 -4.62 -34.99
N ILE A 1069 -11.27 -4.61 -34.17
CA ILE A 1069 -11.17 -4.95 -32.74
C ILE A 1069 -11.85 -6.30 -32.47
N ILE A 1070 -11.04 -7.27 -32.03
CA ILE A 1070 -11.50 -8.54 -31.48
C ILE A 1070 -11.41 -8.45 -29.96
N TYR A 1071 -12.47 -8.85 -29.26
CA TYR A 1071 -12.45 -8.99 -27.80
C TYR A 1071 -12.77 -10.42 -27.39
N VAL A 1072 -11.97 -10.99 -26.50
CA VAL A 1072 -12.06 -12.40 -26.08
C VAL A 1072 -12.51 -12.45 -24.62
N ILE A 1073 -13.65 -13.10 -24.40
CA ILE A 1073 -14.09 -13.58 -23.08
C ILE A 1073 -14.11 -15.11 -23.11
N ASP A 1074 -14.17 -15.76 -21.96
CA ASP A 1074 -14.19 -17.21 -21.92
C ASP A 1074 -15.17 -17.79 -20.89
N VAL A 1075 -15.58 -19.03 -21.14
CA VAL A 1075 -16.63 -19.73 -20.40
C VAL A 1075 -16.28 -19.99 -18.93
N SER A 1076 -15.00 -20.10 -18.55
CA SER A 1076 -14.59 -20.26 -17.15
C SER A 1076 -14.73 -19.00 -16.29
N GLY A 1077 -14.99 -17.84 -16.91
CA GLY A 1077 -15.48 -16.65 -16.20
C GLY A 1077 -16.97 -16.71 -15.80
N GLY A 1078 -17.70 -17.74 -16.24
CA GLY A 1078 -19.12 -17.96 -16.00
C GLY A 1078 -20.03 -17.39 -17.08
N ASP A 1079 -21.22 -17.95 -17.23
CA ASP A 1079 -22.17 -17.55 -18.29
C ASP A 1079 -22.78 -16.15 -18.11
N LYS A 1080 -22.63 -15.55 -16.92
CA LYS A 1080 -23.00 -14.16 -16.62
C LYS A 1080 -22.03 -13.10 -17.17
N ILE A 1081 -20.91 -13.46 -17.78
CA ILE A 1081 -19.94 -12.46 -18.32
C ILE A 1081 -20.53 -11.60 -19.46
N PRO A 1082 -21.20 -12.13 -20.51
CA PRO A 1082 -21.69 -11.30 -21.62
C PRO A 1082 -22.67 -10.21 -21.19
N ARG A 1083 -23.51 -10.46 -20.17
CA ARG A 1083 -24.47 -9.46 -19.66
C ARG A 1083 -23.84 -8.36 -18.79
N LYS A 1084 -22.52 -8.35 -18.57
CA LYS A 1084 -21.84 -7.29 -17.82
C LYS A 1084 -21.58 -6.01 -18.63
N GLY A 1085 -22.03 -5.94 -19.89
CA GLY A 1085 -22.22 -4.68 -20.64
C GLY A 1085 -20.98 -3.89 -21.07
N GLY A 1086 -19.82 -4.10 -20.46
CA GLY A 1086 -18.65 -3.23 -20.62
C GLY A 1086 -18.15 -3.07 -22.08
N PRO A 1087 -17.54 -1.91 -22.43
CA PRO A 1087 -17.10 -1.56 -23.78
C PRO A 1087 -16.40 -2.65 -24.60
N GLY A 1088 -15.54 -3.49 -24.00
CA GLY A 1088 -14.91 -4.60 -24.72
C GLY A 1088 -15.93 -5.62 -25.25
N ILE A 1089 -16.99 -5.88 -24.48
CA ILE A 1089 -18.10 -6.75 -24.87
C ILE A 1089 -19.05 -6.04 -25.84
N SER A 1090 -19.43 -4.79 -25.57
CA SER A 1090 -20.49 -4.12 -26.34
C SER A 1090 -20.01 -3.43 -27.63
N GLN A 1091 -18.76 -2.96 -27.69
CA GLN A 1091 -18.24 -2.13 -28.78
C GLN A 1091 -17.20 -2.81 -29.69
N SER A 1092 -16.67 -3.98 -29.34
CA SER A 1092 -15.73 -4.70 -30.23
C SER A 1092 -16.41 -5.12 -31.54
N ASP A 1093 -15.69 -5.11 -32.67
CA ASP A 1093 -16.27 -5.52 -33.95
C ASP A 1093 -16.62 -7.01 -33.97
N LEU A 1094 -15.84 -7.82 -33.24
CA LEU A 1094 -16.06 -9.24 -33.03
C LEU A 1094 -15.83 -9.62 -31.55
N LEU A 1095 -16.88 -10.08 -30.88
CA LEU A 1095 -16.77 -10.77 -29.59
C LEU A 1095 -16.50 -12.26 -29.81
N ILE A 1096 -15.59 -12.84 -29.05
CA ILE A 1096 -15.34 -14.28 -29.03
C ILE A 1096 -15.63 -14.80 -27.62
N VAL A 1097 -16.47 -15.82 -27.53
CA VAL A 1097 -16.69 -16.65 -26.33
C VAL A 1097 -15.84 -17.92 -26.49
N ASN A 1098 -14.67 -17.92 -25.85
CA ASN A 1098 -13.65 -18.96 -25.95
C ASN A 1098 -13.80 -20.06 -24.87
N LYS A 1099 -13.08 -21.18 -25.03
CA LYS A 1099 -13.10 -22.36 -24.15
C LYS A 1099 -14.49 -23.02 -24.04
N THR A 1100 -15.25 -23.09 -25.13
CA THR A 1100 -16.60 -23.69 -25.14
C THR A 1100 -16.64 -25.15 -24.70
N ASP A 1101 -15.52 -25.86 -24.82
CA ASP A 1101 -15.28 -27.20 -24.27
C ASP A 1101 -15.39 -27.29 -22.74
N LEU A 1102 -15.14 -26.18 -22.01
CA LEU A 1102 -15.18 -26.16 -20.55
C LEU A 1102 -16.58 -26.00 -19.96
N ALA A 1103 -17.59 -25.62 -20.76
CA ALA A 1103 -18.95 -25.33 -20.29
C ALA A 1103 -19.56 -26.39 -19.35
N PRO A 1104 -19.47 -27.72 -19.64
CA PRO A 1104 -20.03 -28.75 -18.78
C PRO A 1104 -19.29 -28.91 -17.43
N TYR A 1105 -18.06 -28.43 -17.33
CA TYR A 1105 -17.18 -28.59 -16.16
C TYR A 1105 -17.25 -27.40 -15.20
N VAL A 1106 -17.66 -26.21 -15.69
CA VAL A 1106 -17.80 -24.97 -14.90
C VAL A 1106 -19.27 -24.57 -14.67
N GLY A 1107 -20.23 -25.40 -15.09
CA GLY A 1107 -21.66 -25.16 -14.89
C GLY A 1107 -22.29 -24.06 -15.76
N ALA A 1108 -21.55 -23.50 -16.72
CA ALA A 1108 -21.96 -22.36 -17.53
C ALA A 1108 -22.81 -22.76 -18.75
N SER A 1109 -23.92 -22.06 -19.00
CA SER A 1109 -24.78 -22.30 -20.16
C SER A 1109 -24.37 -21.46 -21.38
N LEU A 1110 -23.87 -22.13 -22.42
CA LEU A 1110 -23.56 -21.50 -23.72
C LEU A 1110 -24.78 -20.83 -24.37
N ASP A 1111 -26.00 -21.31 -24.10
CA ASP A 1111 -27.22 -20.72 -24.64
C ASP A 1111 -27.61 -19.43 -23.90
N VAL A 1112 -27.34 -19.35 -22.58
CA VAL A 1112 -27.44 -18.09 -21.81
C VAL A 1112 -26.42 -17.09 -22.34
N MET A 1113 -25.15 -17.49 -22.48
CA MET A 1113 -24.11 -16.62 -23.04
C MET A 1113 -24.47 -16.10 -24.43
N ARG A 1114 -25.05 -16.93 -25.30
CA ARG A 1114 -25.43 -16.54 -26.66
C ARG A 1114 -26.60 -15.56 -26.68
N ARG A 1115 -27.63 -15.79 -25.84
CA ARG A 1115 -28.75 -14.87 -25.65
C ARG A 1115 -28.28 -13.52 -25.13
N ASP A 1116 -27.43 -13.53 -24.11
CA ASP A 1116 -26.98 -12.33 -23.40
C ASP A 1116 -26.02 -11.50 -24.25
N ALA A 1117 -25.08 -12.14 -24.96
CA ALA A 1117 -24.22 -11.47 -25.93
C ALA A 1117 -25.04 -10.83 -27.07
N ALA A 1118 -26.06 -11.54 -27.59
CA ALA A 1118 -26.93 -11.00 -28.63
C ALA A 1118 -27.80 -9.83 -28.14
N ALA A 1119 -28.17 -9.79 -26.86
CA ALA A 1119 -28.87 -8.65 -26.26
C ALA A 1119 -27.96 -7.43 -26.13
N ILE A 1120 -26.82 -7.56 -25.41
CA ILE A 1120 -25.88 -6.47 -25.16
C ILE A 1120 -25.25 -5.91 -26.44
N ARG A 1121 -25.00 -6.76 -27.44
CA ARG A 1121 -24.42 -6.34 -28.74
C ARG A 1121 -25.46 -6.00 -29.79
N GLU A 1122 -26.75 -5.95 -29.47
CA GLU A 1122 -27.84 -5.66 -30.43
C GLU A 1122 -27.81 -6.59 -31.67
N GLY A 1123 -27.39 -7.85 -31.50
CA GLY A 1123 -27.16 -8.82 -32.58
C GLY A 1123 -25.79 -8.74 -33.28
N GLY A 1124 -24.86 -7.93 -32.76
CA GLY A 1124 -23.50 -7.75 -33.30
C GLY A 1124 -22.63 -9.01 -33.32
N PRO A 1125 -21.62 -9.08 -34.21
CA PRO A 1125 -20.89 -10.32 -34.50
C PRO A 1125 -20.29 -10.95 -33.25
N THR A 1126 -20.68 -12.20 -32.99
CA THR A 1126 -20.26 -12.97 -31.82
C THR A 1126 -19.99 -14.39 -32.25
N LEU A 1127 -18.79 -14.91 -31.98
CA LEU A 1127 -18.40 -16.29 -32.27
C LEU A 1127 -18.20 -17.08 -30.97
N PHE A 1128 -18.51 -18.37 -31.04
CA PHE A 1128 -18.30 -19.35 -29.97
C PHE A 1128 -17.18 -20.28 -30.43
N ALA A 1129 -16.14 -20.46 -29.62
CA ALA A 1129 -14.90 -21.07 -30.04
C ALA A 1129 -14.26 -21.95 -28.95
N SER A 1130 -13.58 -23.01 -29.39
CA SER A 1130 -12.52 -23.65 -28.61
C SER A 1130 -11.23 -23.56 -29.40
N VAL A 1131 -10.47 -22.48 -29.15
CA VAL A 1131 -9.19 -22.22 -29.83
C VAL A 1131 -8.22 -23.39 -29.62
N ARG A 1132 -8.25 -24.04 -28.45
CA ARG A 1132 -7.45 -25.24 -28.13
C ARG A 1132 -7.73 -26.41 -29.07
N HIS A 1133 -8.97 -26.54 -29.55
CA HIS A 1133 -9.39 -27.54 -30.52
C HIS A 1133 -9.48 -26.99 -31.96
N SER A 1134 -9.03 -25.76 -32.18
CA SER A 1134 -9.12 -25.01 -33.45
C SER A 1134 -10.55 -24.76 -33.95
N GLU A 1135 -11.55 -24.89 -33.09
CA GLU A 1135 -12.97 -24.63 -33.40
C GLU A 1135 -13.26 -23.12 -33.38
N GLY A 1136 -13.90 -22.60 -34.43
CA GLY A 1136 -14.21 -21.17 -34.58
C GLY A 1136 -13.06 -20.29 -35.11
N VAL A 1137 -11.81 -20.79 -35.13
CA VAL A 1137 -10.63 -20.00 -35.53
C VAL A 1137 -10.68 -19.61 -37.00
N LYS A 1138 -11.22 -20.47 -37.87
CA LYS A 1138 -11.33 -20.21 -39.32
C LYS A 1138 -12.29 -19.07 -39.61
N GLU A 1139 -13.40 -19.01 -38.89
CA GLU A 1139 -14.42 -17.97 -38.96
C GLU A 1139 -13.86 -16.60 -38.50
N VAL A 1140 -12.98 -16.60 -37.48
CA VAL A 1140 -12.25 -15.39 -37.06
C VAL A 1140 -11.28 -14.90 -38.15
N MET A 1141 -10.51 -15.80 -38.77
CA MET A 1141 -9.63 -15.47 -39.89
C MET A 1141 -10.40 -14.90 -41.09
N GLU A 1142 -11.53 -15.51 -41.46
CA GLU A 1142 -12.39 -15.02 -42.54
C GLU A 1142 -12.96 -13.61 -42.23
N GLY A 1143 -13.30 -13.33 -40.96
CA GLY A 1143 -13.70 -12.01 -40.49
C GLY A 1143 -12.59 -10.95 -40.68
N ILE A 1144 -11.38 -11.23 -40.19
CA ILE A 1144 -10.20 -10.35 -40.33
C ILE A 1144 -9.90 -10.07 -41.81
N VAL A 1145 -9.81 -11.13 -42.61
CA VAL A 1145 -9.50 -11.04 -44.05
C VAL A 1145 -10.60 -10.31 -44.82
N SER A 1146 -11.85 -10.37 -44.37
CA SER A 1146 -12.97 -9.59 -44.92
C SER A 1146 -12.80 -8.09 -44.59
N ALA A 1147 -12.55 -7.75 -43.32
CA ALA A 1147 -12.35 -6.36 -42.90
C ALA A 1147 -11.16 -5.70 -43.61
N TRP A 1148 -10.04 -6.42 -43.76
CA TRP A 1148 -8.85 -5.98 -44.50
C TRP A 1148 -9.11 -5.70 -46.00
N LYS A 1149 -10.03 -6.44 -46.62
CA LYS A 1149 -10.45 -6.21 -48.01
C LYS A 1149 -11.39 -5.02 -48.13
N VAL A 1150 -12.24 -4.79 -47.14
CA VAL A 1150 -13.19 -3.65 -47.10
C VAL A 1150 -12.49 -2.32 -46.80
N SER A 1151 -11.45 -2.31 -45.95
CA SER A 1151 -10.67 -1.09 -45.64
C SER A 1151 -9.83 -0.55 -46.80
N GLY A 1152 -9.69 -1.32 -47.88
CA GLY A 1152 -8.91 -0.96 -49.07
C GLY A 1152 -7.39 -1.15 -48.92
N ALA A 1153 -6.91 -1.63 -47.76
CA ALA A 1153 -5.48 -1.94 -47.53
C ALA A 1153 -4.94 -2.95 -48.56
N ALA A 1154 -5.72 -3.99 -48.84
CA ALA A 1154 -5.42 -5.05 -49.81
C ALA A 1154 -5.12 -4.57 -51.26
N GLY A 1155 -5.39 -3.31 -51.59
CA GLY A 1155 -5.15 -2.73 -52.92
C GLY A 1155 -3.77 -2.06 -53.12
N LYS A 1156 -3.01 -1.78 -52.05
CA LYS A 1156 -1.77 -0.96 -52.13
C LYS A 1156 -0.47 -1.75 -51.95
N GLY A 1157 -0.43 -2.78 -51.11
CA GLY A 1157 0.78 -3.59 -50.88
C GLY A 1157 1.04 -4.58 -52.03
N GLY A 1158 1.84 -4.21 -53.06
CA GLY A 1158 1.93 -5.12 -54.22
C GLY A 1158 2.90 -4.84 -55.39
N LYS A 1159 4.06 -4.19 -55.20
CA LYS A 1159 5.10 -4.07 -56.27
C LYS A 1159 6.55 -4.33 -55.85
N GLY A 1160 6.79 -5.26 -54.92
CA GLY A 1160 8.13 -5.75 -54.57
C GLY A 1160 8.47 -7.11 -55.20
N LYS A 1161 8.86 -7.15 -56.49
CA LYS A 1161 9.41 -8.40 -57.07
C LYS A 1161 10.82 -8.66 -56.52
N GLY A 1162 10.98 -9.73 -55.75
CA GLY A 1162 12.20 -10.02 -55.01
C GLY A 1162 13.47 -10.16 -55.85
N LYS A 1163 14.58 -9.69 -55.28
CA LYS A 1163 15.95 -10.12 -55.56
C LYS A 1163 16.71 -10.21 -54.24
N GLY A 1164 17.14 -11.40 -53.87
CA GLY A 1164 17.99 -11.60 -52.69
C GLY A 1164 19.43 -11.10 -52.91
N LYS A 1165 19.99 -10.58 -51.83
CA LYS A 1165 21.41 -10.57 -51.43
C LYS A 1165 21.36 -10.69 -49.90
N GLU A 1166 21.94 -11.67 -49.21
CA GLU A 1166 23.27 -12.29 -49.30
C GLU A 1166 24.39 -11.33 -48.87
N ALA A 1167 25.14 -11.75 -47.83
CA ALA A 1167 26.31 -11.11 -47.20
C ALA A 1167 26.07 -9.82 -46.36
N VAL A 1168 26.75 -9.58 -45.22
CA VAL A 1168 27.73 -10.40 -44.44
C VAL A 1168 27.86 -9.84 -43.01
N THR A 1169 28.29 -10.70 -42.06
CA THR A 1169 28.62 -10.43 -40.63
C THR A 1169 27.59 -9.63 -39.83
#